data_AF-B8GGV0-F1
#
_entry.id   AF-B8GGV0-F1
#
_cell.length_a   1.000
_cell.length_b   1.000
_cell.length_c   1.000
_cell.angle_alpha   90.00
_cell.angle_beta   90.00
_cell.angle_gamma   90.00
#
_symmetry.space_group_name_H-M   'P 1'
#
loop_
_entity.id
_entity.type
_entity.pdbx_description
1 polymer ?
#
loop_
_entity_poly.entity_id
_entity_poly.type
_entity_poly.pdbx_seq_one_letter_code
_entity_poly.pdbx_strand_id
1 'polypeptide(L)'
;MSSYPSLRSLLILLICCSLLIFPAAAETVNESLKMPAFFSDIQNRGVDLHATDETPVYTVMHPSSEQLKEWDAQYNALPLVSVPATGSSSQLQNNTTSVGGYKDLLPYLDYIPAERNQGSIGNCWVWAGTGVMEIAHAVQNGVKDRFSISYLDANYNGGSGNKWAGTGGDFFNLANFYTTTGIAVPWSNLNAEYQDGTTWSGTEQRSYEPAFAISTEPHYQIYQIKAQRIETRHIGNEQAISNIKAVLDQNRAIGFGFNLPNSTAWGSFIEFFMNSSEETAWNMTPWQNTLYNENEGGGHEVLCVGYNDTDPTNRYWIMVNSWGVSDGHPRGVFRVSMDMDYSATMQFRDNDDWAALVWQTLDVNFAATPSPAPKEISSLPYTCSVPGEYYLAKDLISSDADTGILVTAQNVTIDGKGHLLRGSGRQGSVGILAYNNGDPVDGLNITNLAISNWEDGCYLYHATNGSVNDTTISDCSYAGIFLDGETTNLAIADNTLTSNYRGLLSRSTADIRVEHNRITESLNTGLYLLSMNQSLIADNQIVNGQNVIISGWVNTTSWNTSKTTGQNLAGGPYLGGNYWGNPTQTGFSDLAVDQNRDGFADSPNQIAAGTMDQFPLVAYANPGPQPIPPNQLDPTDPDHDRLYEDLNGNGKLDFGDVTTFFNQMDWIADHEPVQLFDFNGNQQIDFGDVAALFSRL
;
A
#
# COMPACT_ATOMS: atom_id res chain seq x y z
N MET A 1 -52.82 -29.54 -55.19
CA MET A 1 -53.44 -30.87 -54.96
C MET A 1 -52.51 -31.68 -54.08
N SER A 2 -53.04 -32.60 -53.26
CA SER A 2 -52.42 -33.82 -52.70
C SER A 2 -50.93 -33.77 -52.25
N SER A 3 -50.53 -33.68 -50.97
CA SER A 3 -50.77 -34.53 -49.75
C SER A 3 -49.69 -35.61 -49.49
N TYR A 4 -48.86 -35.39 -48.45
CA TYR A 4 -48.42 -36.27 -47.33
C TYR A 4 -48.28 -37.83 -47.47
N PRO A 5 -47.63 -38.56 -46.51
CA PRO A 5 -46.35 -38.33 -45.78
C PRO A 5 -45.53 -39.62 -45.42
N SER A 6 -44.28 -39.46 -44.95
CA SER A 6 -43.60 -40.31 -43.92
C SER A 6 -42.24 -39.68 -43.53
N LEU A 7 -41.81 -39.45 -42.28
CA LEU A 7 -42.34 -39.62 -40.90
C LEU A 7 -42.06 -40.96 -40.18
N ARG A 8 -41.45 -40.84 -38.97
CA ARG A 8 -41.07 -41.85 -37.92
C ARG A 8 -39.64 -42.40 -38.05
N SER A 9 -38.84 -42.56 -36.96
CA SER A 9 -39.08 -42.57 -35.49
C SER A 9 -37.80 -42.16 -34.70
N LEU A 10 -37.77 -41.81 -33.39
CA LEU A 10 -38.73 -41.33 -32.36
C LEU A 10 -38.00 -41.09 -30.99
N LEU A 11 -38.75 -40.75 -29.91
CA LEU A 11 -38.42 -40.69 -28.46
C LEU A 11 -37.60 -39.45 -28.01
N ILE A 12 -37.73 -38.91 -26.78
CA ILE A 12 -38.71 -39.00 -25.66
C ILE A 12 -38.69 -37.63 -24.91
N LEU A 13 -39.71 -36.96 -24.33
CA LEU A 13 -40.95 -37.22 -23.55
C LEU A 13 -40.72 -37.47 -22.03
N LEU A 14 -41.39 -36.82 -21.04
CA LEU A 14 -42.40 -35.72 -20.99
C LEU A 14 -41.89 -34.62 -20.00
N ILE A 15 -42.51 -34.02 -18.95
CA ILE A 15 -43.79 -34.09 -18.20
C ILE A 15 -44.24 -32.64 -17.81
N CYS A 16 -45.52 -32.28 -18.02
CA CYS A 16 -46.25 -31.26 -17.25
C CYS A 16 -47.70 -31.72 -17.01
N CYS A 17 -48.32 -31.33 -15.90
CA CYS A 17 -49.74 -31.59 -15.60
C CYS A 17 -50.45 -30.40 -14.94
N SER A 18 -51.61 -30.04 -15.49
CA SER A 18 -52.93 -29.88 -14.84
C SER A 18 -52.98 -29.73 -13.30
N LEU A 19 -53.87 -28.95 -12.65
CA LEU A 19 -55.11 -28.23 -13.05
C LEU A 19 -55.53 -27.37 -11.80
N LEU A 20 -56.16 -26.17 -11.84
CA LEU A 20 -57.63 -25.93 -11.88
C LEU A 20 -57.98 -24.43 -11.57
N ILE A 21 -59.17 -23.97 -12.02
CA ILE A 21 -60.02 -22.85 -11.54
C ILE A 21 -59.75 -21.39 -12.05
N PHE A 22 -60.87 -20.66 -12.20
CA PHE A 22 -61.20 -19.36 -12.83
C PHE A 22 -62.47 -18.80 -12.11
N PRO A 23 -63.06 -17.60 -12.37
CA PRO A 23 -62.58 -16.32 -12.95
C PRO A 23 -63.12 -15.05 -12.20
N ALA A 24 -63.10 -13.88 -12.88
CA ALA A 24 -63.99 -12.69 -12.73
C ALA A 24 -63.67 -11.61 -11.65
N ALA A 25 -63.97 -10.31 -11.84
CA ALA A 25 -64.21 -9.49 -13.05
C ALA A 25 -64.27 -7.97 -12.71
N ALA A 26 -64.08 -7.09 -13.71
CA ALA A 26 -64.22 -5.61 -13.67
C ALA A 26 -63.18 -4.86 -12.78
N GLU A 27 -62.93 -3.54 -12.93
CA GLU A 27 -63.56 -2.52 -13.78
C GLU A 27 -62.55 -1.47 -14.34
N THR A 28 -63.04 -0.48 -15.09
CA THR A 28 -62.30 0.50 -15.92
C THR A 28 -61.37 1.48 -15.21
N VAL A 29 -60.32 1.95 -15.91
CA VAL A 29 -60.13 3.37 -16.33
C VAL A 29 -59.24 3.41 -17.59
N ASN A 30 -59.49 4.35 -18.51
CA ASN A 30 -58.54 4.77 -19.55
C ASN A 30 -58.71 6.27 -19.85
N GLU A 31 -57.75 7.11 -19.46
CA GLU A 31 -57.34 8.30 -20.21
C GLU A 31 -56.04 8.92 -19.66
N SER A 32 -55.36 9.72 -20.49
CA SER A 32 -54.38 10.75 -20.11
C SER A 32 -52.98 10.39 -19.58
N LEU A 33 -52.37 9.25 -20.00
CA LEU A 33 -50.90 9.18 -20.07
C LEU A 33 -50.41 9.47 -21.50
N LYS A 34 -50.21 10.76 -21.81
CA LYS A 34 -49.45 11.17 -22.99
C LYS A 34 -47.98 10.80 -22.76
N MET A 35 -47.43 9.86 -23.54
CA MET A 35 -45.98 9.74 -23.68
C MET A 35 -45.42 11.07 -24.22
N PRO A 36 -44.43 11.70 -23.56
CA PRO A 36 -43.67 12.80 -24.16
C PRO A 36 -42.86 12.31 -25.37
N ALA A 37 -42.36 13.24 -26.18
CA ALA A 37 -41.57 12.95 -27.40
C ALA A 37 -40.13 12.45 -27.10
N PHE A 38 -39.92 11.75 -26.00
CA PHE A 38 -38.60 11.37 -25.47
C PHE A 38 -37.93 10.23 -26.27
N PHE A 39 -38.73 9.35 -26.90
CA PHE A 39 -38.23 8.19 -27.63
C PHE A 39 -37.72 8.50 -29.06
N SER A 40 -38.02 9.68 -29.61
CA SER A 40 -37.50 10.07 -30.93
C SER A 40 -36.03 10.53 -30.91
N ASP A 41 -35.53 11.00 -29.76
CA ASP A 41 -34.16 11.52 -29.66
C ASP A 41 -33.12 10.40 -29.56
N ILE A 42 -33.46 9.30 -28.88
CA ILE A 42 -32.57 8.14 -28.69
C ILE A 42 -32.12 7.55 -30.04
N GLN A 43 -32.96 7.63 -31.09
CA GLN A 43 -32.63 7.12 -32.43
C GLN A 43 -31.82 8.09 -33.29
N ASN A 44 -31.63 9.34 -32.86
CA ASN A 44 -30.77 10.33 -33.50
C ASN A 44 -29.38 10.47 -32.83
N ARG A 45 -29.08 9.68 -31.78
CA ARG A 45 -27.77 9.62 -31.10
C ARG A 45 -26.68 8.98 -31.98
N GLY A 46 -26.38 9.61 -33.12
CA GLY A 46 -25.41 9.16 -34.10
C GLY A 46 -23.99 9.62 -33.79
N VAL A 47 -23.25 8.81 -33.03
CA VAL A 47 -21.77 8.81 -32.94
C VAL A 47 -21.14 10.19 -32.70
N ASP A 48 -21.22 10.67 -31.46
CA ASP A 48 -20.15 11.48 -30.86
C ASP A 48 -19.49 10.62 -29.77
N LEU A 49 -18.24 10.22 -29.99
CA LEU A 49 -17.43 9.47 -29.03
C LEU A 49 -16.05 10.13 -28.93
N HIS A 50 -15.72 10.56 -27.72
CA HIS A 50 -14.49 11.24 -27.30
C HIS A 50 -14.22 12.60 -27.95
N ALA A 51 -14.28 13.64 -27.11
CA ALA A 51 -13.75 14.96 -27.43
C ALA A 51 -12.24 14.86 -27.70
N THR A 52 -11.88 14.84 -28.98
CA THR A 52 -10.49 14.75 -29.49
C THR A 52 -10.16 15.84 -30.51
N ASP A 53 -11.14 16.65 -30.91
CA ASP A 53 -11.00 17.78 -31.84
C ASP A 53 -11.62 19.12 -31.31
N GLU A 54 -12.22 19.16 -30.10
CA GLU A 54 -12.59 20.44 -29.47
C GLU A 54 -11.36 21.10 -28.81
N THR A 55 -11.24 22.42 -28.93
CA THR A 55 -10.16 23.19 -28.28
C THR A 55 -10.23 23.05 -26.75
N PRO A 56 -9.10 22.89 -26.02
CA PRO A 56 -9.10 22.75 -24.57
C PRO A 56 -9.90 23.85 -23.85
N VAL A 57 -10.89 23.43 -23.05
CA VAL A 57 -11.76 24.34 -22.31
C VAL A 57 -11.39 24.33 -20.83
N TYR A 58 -10.94 25.48 -20.34
CA TYR A 58 -10.46 25.67 -18.97
C TYR A 58 -11.55 26.33 -18.11
N THR A 59 -12.70 25.66 -17.97
CA THR A 59 -13.86 26.23 -17.24
C THR A 59 -13.58 26.33 -15.74
N VAL A 60 -14.07 27.42 -15.14
CA VAL A 60 -14.08 27.72 -13.70
C VAL A 60 -15.51 27.90 -13.20
N MET A 61 -15.71 27.97 -11.89
CA MET A 61 -17.00 28.38 -11.32
C MET A 61 -17.16 29.90 -11.49
N HIS A 62 -18.33 30.35 -11.94
CA HIS A 62 -18.70 31.77 -12.00
C HIS A 62 -19.86 32.09 -11.02
N PRO A 63 -19.63 32.01 -9.71
CA PRO A 63 -20.66 32.30 -8.71
C PRO A 63 -21.00 33.79 -8.62
N SER A 64 -22.28 34.09 -8.37
CA SER A 64 -22.73 35.45 -8.04
C SER A 64 -22.20 35.93 -6.68
N SER A 65 -22.32 37.24 -6.40
CA SER A 65 -21.94 37.81 -5.09
C SER A 65 -22.67 37.16 -3.91
N GLU A 66 -23.92 36.73 -4.14
CA GLU A 66 -24.76 36.02 -3.19
C GLU A 66 -24.29 34.57 -2.98
N GLN A 67 -23.88 33.88 -4.06
CA GLN A 67 -23.34 32.52 -3.97
C GLN A 67 -21.99 32.49 -3.24
N LEU A 68 -21.08 33.41 -3.55
CA LEU A 68 -19.79 33.49 -2.84
C LEU A 68 -19.98 33.83 -1.36
N LYS A 69 -20.94 34.69 -1.04
CA LYS A 69 -21.31 34.98 0.35
C LYS A 69 -21.97 33.79 1.06
N GLU A 70 -22.73 32.97 0.34
CA GLU A 70 -23.30 31.72 0.85
C GLU A 70 -22.19 30.68 1.11
N TRP A 71 -21.23 30.52 0.19
CA TRP A 71 -20.10 29.59 0.33
C TRP A 71 -19.08 30.04 1.39
N ASP A 72 -18.74 31.33 1.51
CA ASP A 72 -17.88 31.82 2.60
C ASP A 72 -18.54 31.61 3.97
N ALA A 73 -19.86 31.80 4.08
CA ALA A 73 -20.61 31.51 5.29
C ALA A 73 -20.67 30.00 5.60
N GLN A 74 -20.81 29.14 4.58
CA GLN A 74 -20.78 27.68 4.72
C GLN A 74 -19.38 27.20 5.13
N TYR A 75 -18.32 27.68 4.46
CA TYR A 75 -16.91 27.43 4.81
C TYR A 75 -16.59 27.84 6.25
N ASN A 76 -16.89 29.08 6.65
CA ASN A 76 -16.58 29.57 8.00
C ASN A 76 -17.40 28.86 9.10
N ALA A 77 -18.54 28.25 8.77
CA ALA A 77 -19.32 27.41 9.67
C ALA A 77 -18.80 25.96 9.80
N LEU A 78 -17.86 25.51 8.94
CA LEU A 78 -17.28 24.18 9.05
C LEU A 78 -16.47 24.01 10.36
N PRO A 79 -16.52 22.83 10.99
CA PRO A 79 -15.65 22.51 12.12
C PRO A 79 -14.18 22.55 11.70
N LEU A 80 -13.31 22.99 12.61
CA LEU A 80 -11.87 22.91 12.41
C LEU A 80 -11.41 21.44 12.37
N VAL A 81 -10.43 21.13 11.53
CA VAL A 81 -9.69 19.86 11.62
C VAL A 81 -8.90 19.82 12.92
N SER A 82 -8.95 18.71 13.64
CA SER A 82 -8.10 18.48 14.82
C SER A 82 -6.65 18.22 14.37
N VAL A 83 -5.83 19.26 14.38
CA VAL A 83 -4.36 19.14 14.24
C VAL A 83 -3.69 18.99 15.61
N PRO A 84 -2.61 18.19 15.73
CA PRO A 84 -1.83 18.12 16.97
C PRO A 84 -1.28 19.50 17.36
N ALA A 85 -1.44 19.89 18.63
CA ALA A 85 -0.99 21.20 19.10
C ALA A 85 0.54 21.33 19.02
N THR A 86 1.02 22.35 18.31
CA THR A 86 2.43 22.68 18.10
C THR A 86 3.12 23.24 19.36
N GLY A 87 3.21 22.43 20.42
CA GLY A 87 3.90 22.85 21.66
C GLY A 87 3.73 21.94 22.89
N SER A 88 4.22 20.69 22.85
CA SER A 88 4.28 19.80 24.03
C SER A 88 5.55 18.92 24.11
N SER A 89 6.65 19.32 23.48
CA SER A 89 7.99 18.72 23.68
C SER A 89 8.88 19.67 24.49
N SER A 90 9.00 19.44 25.80
CA SER A 90 9.87 20.20 26.70
C SER A 90 11.36 19.80 26.61
N GLN A 91 11.85 19.57 25.38
CA GLN A 91 13.26 19.37 25.08
C GLN A 91 13.69 20.19 23.86
N LEU A 92 14.88 20.78 23.96
CA LEU A 92 15.62 21.45 22.88
C LEU A 92 14.96 22.71 22.27
N GLN A 93 14.85 23.76 23.08
CA GLN A 93 15.26 25.08 22.58
C GLN A 93 16.77 25.05 22.29
N ASN A 94 17.17 24.68 21.06
CA ASN A 94 18.46 24.99 20.43
C ASN A 94 18.43 24.58 18.94
N ASN A 95 18.88 25.46 18.04
CA ASN A 95 19.02 25.23 16.59
C ASN A 95 17.76 24.75 15.83
N THR A 96 16.78 25.64 15.64
CA THR A 96 15.69 25.43 14.68
C THR A 96 16.09 25.79 13.24
N THR A 97 16.94 24.98 12.62
CA THR A 97 16.75 24.69 11.18
C THR A 97 15.65 23.64 11.09
N SER A 98 14.47 24.01 10.58
CA SER A 98 13.44 23.03 10.24
C SER A 98 14.00 22.09 9.17
N VAL A 99 14.07 20.79 9.48
CA VAL A 99 14.39 19.79 8.46
C VAL A 99 13.22 19.73 7.50
N GLY A 100 13.45 20.16 6.26
CA GLY A 100 12.44 20.15 5.21
C GLY A 100 11.98 18.73 4.89
N GLY A 101 10.72 18.58 4.52
CA GLY A 101 10.09 17.29 4.29
C GLY A 101 9.47 17.15 2.90
N TYR A 102 8.98 15.94 2.64
CA TYR A 102 8.28 15.59 1.42
C TYR A 102 7.08 14.71 1.78
N LYS A 103 5.93 14.98 1.15
CA LYS A 103 4.73 14.15 1.26
C LYS A 103 4.06 14.10 -0.10
N ASP A 104 3.64 12.91 -0.52
CA ASP A 104 2.86 12.69 -1.73
C ASP A 104 1.78 11.63 -1.46
N LEU A 105 0.53 11.98 -1.76
CA LEU A 105 -0.63 11.09 -1.70
C LEU A 105 -1.18 10.75 -3.10
N LEU A 106 -0.56 11.25 -4.17
CA LEU A 106 -0.92 10.89 -5.55
C LEU A 106 -0.93 9.36 -5.80
N PRO A 107 -0.01 8.55 -5.23
CA PRO A 107 -0.05 7.09 -5.37
C PRO A 107 -1.28 6.39 -4.76
N TYR A 108 -2.12 7.09 -3.98
CA TYR A 108 -3.39 6.54 -3.48
C TYR A 108 -4.56 6.70 -4.45
N LEU A 109 -4.42 7.51 -5.50
CA LEU A 109 -5.40 7.60 -6.60
C LEU A 109 -5.09 6.60 -7.71
N ASP A 110 -6.13 6.02 -8.31
CA ASP A 110 -6.06 5.51 -9.68
C ASP A 110 -6.05 6.73 -10.63
N TYR A 111 -4.84 7.16 -11.02
CA TYR A 111 -4.64 8.48 -11.62
C TYR A 111 -4.21 8.41 -13.09
N ILE A 112 -5.16 8.71 -13.98
CA ILE A 112 -4.92 8.94 -15.42
C ILE A 112 -5.05 10.45 -15.70
N PRO A 113 -3.93 11.21 -15.88
CA PRO A 113 -3.95 12.66 -15.96
C PRO A 113 -4.92 13.23 -17.00
N ALA A 114 -4.91 12.69 -18.23
CA ALA A 114 -5.71 13.21 -19.34
C ALA A 114 -7.22 13.02 -19.15
N GLU A 115 -7.64 12.02 -18.36
CA GLU A 115 -9.04 11.75 -18.06
C GLU A 115 -9.56 12.57 -16.87
N ARG A 116 -8.69 13.20 -16.08
CA ARG A 116 -9.07 14.10 -14.99
C ARG A 116 -9.40 15.49 -15.55
N ASN A 117 -10.41 15.55 -16.40
CA ASN A 117 -10.78 16.74 -17.16
C ASN A 117 -12.29 17.02 -17.08
N GLN A 118 -12.65 18.15 -16.47
CA GLN A 118 -14.03 18.62 -16.34
C GLN A 118 -14.63 19.15 -17.66
N GLY A 119 -13.80 19.50 -18.63
CA GLY A 119 -14.23 20.12 -19.89
C GLY A 119 -14.99 21.43 -19.67
N SER A 120 -16.12 21.58 -20.35
CA SER A 120 -16.85 22.85 -20.47
C SER A 120 -17.67 23.28 -19.24
N ILE A 121 -17.65 22.55 -18.11
CA ILE A 121 -18.52 22.82 -16.94
C ILE A 121 -17.74 23.11 -15.64
N GLY A 122 -18.39 23.81 -14.69
CA GLY A 122 -17.79 24.29 -13.45
C GLY A 122 -17.86 23.30 -12.27
N ASN A 123 -17.71 22.00 -12.49
CA ASN A 123 -17.81 20.97 -11.43
C ASN A 123 -16.47 20.64 -10.73
N CYS A 124 -15.46 21.52 -10.80
CA CYS A 124 -14.13 21.30 -10.18
C CYS A 124 -14.20 20.92 -8.68
N TRP A 125 -15.17 21.48 -7.95
CA TRP A 125 -15.45 21.15 -6.55
C TRP A 125 -15.81 19.67 -6.34
N VAL A 126 -16.46 19.04 -7.33
CA VAL A 126 -16.77 17.62 -7.35
C VAL A 126 -15.49 16.82 -7.55
N TRP A 127 -14.69 17.14 -8.58
CA TRP A 127 -13.39 16.48 -8.82
C TRP A 127 -12.44 16.54 -7.62
N ALA A 128 -12.36 17.69 -6.95
CA ALA A 128 -11.55 17.85 -5.75
C ALA A 128 -12.11 17.04 -4.58
N GLY A 129 -13.43 17.12 -4.32
CA GLY A 129 -14.08 16.39 -3.24
C GLY A 129 -14.05 14.87 -3.42
N THR A 130 -14.33 14.35 -4.62
CA THR A 130 -14.17 12.91 -4.91
C THR A 130 -12.72 12.49 -4.76
N GLY A 131 -11.75 13.30 -5.22
CA GLY A 131 -10.32 13.03 -5.01
C GLY A 131 -9.90 12.91 -3.54
N VAL A 132 -10.49 13.71 -2.64
CA VAL A 132 -10.28 13.55 -1.19
C VAL A 132 -10.93 12.26 -0.67
N MET A 133 -12.11 11.88 -1.19
CA MET A 133 -12.79 10.63 -0.83
C MET A 133 -12.06 9.39 -1.35
N GLU A 134 -11.55 9.41 -2.57
CA GLU A 134 -10.79 8.33 -3.23
C GLU A 134 -9.53 8.00 -2.43
N ILE A 135 -8.71 9.03 -2.10
CA ILE A 135 -7.54 8.87 -1.23
C ILE A 135 -7.93 8.36 0.15
N ALA A 136 -9.01 8.87 0.75
CA ALA A 136 -9.49 8.39 2.04
C ALA A 136 -9.92 6.92 2.00
N HIS A 137 -10.55 6.45 0.93
CA HIS A 137 -10.95 5.05 0.76
C HIS A 137 -9.74 4.14 0.54
N ALA A 138 -8.76 4.58 -0.24
CA ALA A 138 -7.50 3.86 -0.45
C ALA A 138 -6.68 3.74 0.85
N VAL A 139 -6.68 4.77 1.70
CA VAL A 139 -6.02 4.77 3.01
C VAL A 139 -6.77 3.92 4.05
N GLN A 140 -8.11 3.87 4.00
CA GLN A 140 -8.94 3.12 4.96
C GLN A 140 -9.02 1.63 4.63
N ASN A 141 -9.24 1.29 3.35
CA ASN A 141 -9.64 -0.04 2.90
C ASN A 141 -8.72 -0.62 1.80
N GLY A 142 -7.69 0.11 1.34
CA GLY A 142 -6.81 -0.33 0.24
C GLY A 142 -7.42 -0.26 -1.18
N VAL A 143 -8.64 0.29 -1.31
CA VAL A 143 -9.40 0.35 -2.57
C VAL A 143 -9.18 1.69 -3.26
N LYS A 144 -8.76 1.67 -4.54
CA LYS A 144 -8.41 2.87 -5.33
C LYS A 144 -9.43 3.25 -6.42
N ASP A 145 -10.55 2.52 -6.52
CA ASP A 145 -11.60 2.76 -7.53
C ASP A 145 -12.07 4.22 -7.56
N ARG A 146 -12.06 4.82 -8.77
CA ARG A 146 -12.49 6.20 -9.01
C ARG A 146 -13.99 6.35 -8.78
N PHE A 147 -14.41 7.46 -8.16
CA PHE A 147 -15.81 7.73 -7.81
C PHE A 147 -16.51 8.56 -8.86
N SER A 148 -17.71 8.10 -9.26
CA SER A 148 -18.49 8.61 -10.36
C SER A 148 -18.93 10.05 -10.12
N ILE A 149 -18.38 10.94 -10.95
CA ILE A 149 -18.73 12.35 -10.98
C ILE A 149 -20.08 12.53 -11.66
N SER A 150 -20.35 11.78 -12.74
CA SER A 150 -21.67 11.74 -13.40
C SER A 150 -22.79 11.33 -12.45
N TYR A 151 -22.53 10.43 -11.50
CA TYR A 151 -23.49 10.08 -10.46
C TYR A 151 -23.83 11.27 -9.55
N LEU A 152 -22.85 12.09 -9.15
CA LEU A 152 -23.13 13.30 -8.37
C LEU A 152 -23.82 14.34 -9.25
N ASP A 153 -23.25 14.67 -10.41
CA ASP A 153 -23.73 15.74 -11.30
C ASP A 153 -25.16 15.49 -11.78
N ALA A 154 -25.55 14.24 -12.04
CA ALA A 154 -26.92 13.88 -12.45
C ALA A 154 -27.95 13.83 -11.30
N ASN A 155 -27.52 13.66 -10.04
CA ASN A 155 -28.42 13.58 -8.88
C ASN A 155 -28.49 14.91 -8.11
N TYR A 156 -27.40 15.68 -8.04
CA TYR A 156 -27.30 16.94 -7.31
C TYR A 156 -28.28 17.97 -7.88
N ASN A 157 -29.20 18.45 -7.03
CA ASN A 157 -30.34 19.31 -7.41
C ASN A 157 -31.19 18.79 -8.59
N GLY A 158 -31.21 17.48 -8.84
CA GLY A 158 -31.93 16.87 -9.97
C GLY A 158 -31.22 17.01 -11.33
N GLY A 159 -29.91 17.28 -11.31
CA GLY A 159 -29.02 17.21 -12.47
C GLY A 159 -29.31 18.18 -13.60
N SER A 160 -30.07 19.26 -13.35
CA SER A 160 -30.42 20.24 -14.38
C SER A 160 -30.85 21.61 -13.83
N GLY A 161 -30.69 22.65 -14.66
CA GLY A 161 -31.05 24.03 -14.37
C GLY A 161 -30.02 24.81 -13.56
N ASN A 162 -30.32 26.06 -13.25
CA ASN A 162 -29.41 27.09 -12.72
C ASN A 162 -28.74 26.80 -11.34
N LYS A 163 -28.86 25.59 -10.80
CA LYS A 163 -28.19 25.12 -9.57
C LYS A 163 -27.67 23.67 -9.68
N TRP A 164 -27.51 23.13 -10.89
CA TRP A 164 -26.87 21.82 -11.09
C TRP A 164 -25.35 21.90 -10.82
N ALA A 165 -24.68 20.75 -10.63
CA ALA A 165 -23.30 20.72 -10.13
C ALA A 165 -22.27 21.46 -11.01
N GLY A 166 -22.48 21.47 -12.34
CA GLY A 166 -21.69 22.24 -13.29
C GLY A 166 -21.81 23.77 -13.19
N THR A 167 -22.65 24.32 -12.29
CA THR A 167 -22.65 25.75 -11.92
C THR A 167 -21.76 26.09 -10.71
N GLY A 168 -21.15 25.09 -10.08
CA GLY A 168 -20.25 25.23 -8.93
C GLY A 168 -20.89 24.88 -7.58
N GLY A 169 -20.04 24.73 -6.56
CA GLY A 169 -20.38 24.30 -5.21
C GLY A 169 -19.13 24.24 -4.32
N ASP A 170 -19.25 23.65 -3.13
CA ASP A 170 -18.18 23.53 -2.13
C ASP A 170 -18.21 22.16 -1.40
N PHE A 171 -17.29 21.92 -0.45
CA PHE A 171 -17.29 20.64 0.27
C PHE A 171 -18.48 20.50 1.23
N PHE A 172 -19.13 21.60 1.68
CA PHE A 172 -20.37 21.51 2.46
C PHE A 172 -21.49 20.91 1.60
N ASN A 173 -21.62 21.37 0.35
CA ASN A 173 -22.54 20.83 -0.65
C ASN A 173 -22.23 19.35 -0.94
N LEU A 174 -20.95 18.99 -1.10
CA LEU A 174 -20.51 17.62 -1.37
C LEU A 174 -20.75 16.66 -0.19
N ALA A 175 -20.41 17.09 1.04
CA ALA A 175 -20.66 16.31 2.24
C ALA A 175 -22.17 16.12 2.49
N ASN A 176 -23.00 17.13 2.23
CA ASN A 176 -24.46 17.00 2.31
C ASN A 176 -25.03 16.04 1.26
N PHE A 177 -24.52 16.07 0.02
CA PHE A 177 -24.89 15.11 -1.03
C PHE A 177 -24.61 13.67 -0.59
N TYR A 178 -23.36 13.35 -0.24
CA TYR A 178 -22.98 12.00 0.16
C TYR A 178 -23.52 11.56 1.53
N THR A 179 -23.87 12.49 2.43
CA THR A 179 -24.66 12.18 3.63
C THR A 179 -26.10 11.78 3.28
N THR A 180 -26.65 12.31 2.18
CA THR A 180 -28.03 12.05 1.74
C THR A 180 -28.14 10.79 0.89
N THR A 181 -27.17 10.52 0.00
CA THR A 181 -27.13 9.27 -0.78
C THR A 181 -26.57 8.09 0.00
N GLY A 182 -25.62 8.34 0.90
CA GLY A 182 -24.93 7.31 1.68
C GLY A 182 -24.00 6.40 0.86
N ILE A 183 -23.79 6.66 -0.44
CA ILE A 183 -23.03 5.75 -1.33
C ILE A 183 -22.06 6.50 -2.24
N ALA A 184 -20.91 5.89 -2.51
CA ALA A 184 -20.02 6.24 -3.62
C ALA A 184 -20.10 5.16 -4.71
N VAL A 185 -20.29 5.58 -5.96
CA VAL A 185 -20.48 4.71 -7.13
C VAL A 185 -19.17 4.66 -7.92
N PRO A 186 -18.62 3.48 -8.29
CA PRO A 186 -17.41 3.38 -9.11
C PRO A 186 -17.61 3.89 -10.56
N TRP A 187 -16.55 4.39 -11.20
CA TRP A 187 -16.53 4.67 -12.66
C TRP A 187 -16.73 3.42 -13.51
N SER A 188 -16.42 2.23 -12.99
CA SER A 188 -16.57 0.94 -13.68
C SER A 188 -18.02 0.46 -13.81
N ASN A 189 -18.97 1.16 -13.18
CA ASN A 189 -20.39 0.91 -13.34
C ASN A 189 -20.92 1.44 -14.68
N LEU A 190 -21.99 0.81 -15.20
CA LEU A 190 -22.62 1.22 -16.45
C LEU A 190 -23.10 2.68 -16.41
N ASN A 191 -22.60 3.49 -17.37
CA ASN A 191 -22.87 4.93 -17.52
C ASN A 191 -22.40 5.79 -16.32
N ALA A 192 -21.44 5.30 -15.53
CA ALA A 192 -20.90 6.00 -14.35
C ALA A 192 -19.56 6.70 -14.61
N GLU A 193 -18.92 6.42 -15.73
CA GLU A 193 -17.78 7.17 -16.26
C GLU A 193 -18.14 8.65 -16.55
N TYR A 194 -17.15 9.55 -16.56
CA TYR A 194 -17.42 10.98 -16.73
C TYR A 194 -17.84 11.34 -18.17
N GLN A 195 -19.07 11.83 -18.32
CA GLN A 195 -19.62 12.29 -19.60
C GLN A 195 -20.08 13.76 -19.60
N ASP A 196 -20.12 14.43 -18.44
CA ASP A 196 -20.78 15.74 -18.32
C ASP A 196 -19.95 16.94 -18.82
N GLY A 197 -18.68 16.74 -19.17
CA GLY A 197 -17.78 17.82 -19.60
C GLY A 197 -18.05 18.41 -20.99
N THR A 198 -19.17 18.08 -21.63
CA THR A 198 -19.47 18.53 -22.99
C THR A 198 -19.95 19.98 -23.06
N THR A 199 -19.71 20.61 -24.20
CA THR A 199 -20.28 21.92 -24.56
C THR A 199 -21.82 21.91 -24.56
N TRP A 200 -22.46 20.75 -24.80
CA TRP A 200 -23.91 20.56 -24.65
C TRP A 200 -24.35 20.68 -23.19
N SER A 201 -23.70 19.96 -22.27
CA SER A 201 -24.03 19.94 -20.84
C SER A 201 -23.92 21.32 -20.19
N GLY A 202 -22.91 22.09 -20.58
CA GLY A 202 -22.77 23.50 -20.19
C GLY A 202 -23.87 24.41 -20.74
N THR A 203 -24.27 24.22 -22.00
CA THR A 203 -25.30 25.02 -22.69
C THR A 203 -26.71 24.75 -22.15
N GLU A 204 -27.08 23.47 -22.02
CA GLU A 204 -28.38 23.02 -21.50
C GLU A 204 -28.44 22.99 -19.96
N GLN A 205 -27.33 23.36 -19.29
CA GLN A 205 -27.16 23.41 -17.83
C GLN A 205 -27.59 22.12 -17.12
N ARG A 206 -27.01 20.98 -17.51
CA ARG A 206 -27.47 19.66 -17.03
C ARG A 206 -26.46 18.54 -17.25
N SER A 207 -26.67 17.44 -16.54
CA SER A 207 -25.97 16.19 -16.85
C SER A 207 -26.39 15.63 -18.22
N TYR A 208 -25.42 14.99 -18.87
CA TYR A 208 -25.50 14.30 -20.15
C TYR A 208 -26.31 13.01 -20.01
N GLU A 209 -25.92 12.14 -19.07
CA GLU A 209 -26.73 10.99 -18.67
C GLU A 209 -27.61 11.32 -17.45
N PRO A 210 -28.91 11.00 -17.49
CA PRO A 210 -29.82 11.26 -16.38
C PRO A 210 -29.63 10.22 -15.27
N ALA A 211 -29.86 10.61 -14.01
CA ALA A 211 -29.60 9.77 -12.83
C ALA A 211 -30.17 8.34 -12.86
N PHE A 212 -31.28 8.09 -13.58
CA PHE A 212 -31.87 6.75 -13.69
C PHE A 212 -31.14 5.80 -14.67
N ALA A 213 -30.22 6.32 -15.49
CA ALA A 213 -29.44 5.56 -16.46
C ALA A 213 -28.10 5.07 -15.88
N ILE A 214 -27.64 5.67 -14.77
CA ILE A 214 -26.37 5.37 -14.12
C ILE A 214 -26.55 4.18 -13.16
N SER A 215 -25.76 3.12 -13.31
CA SER A 215 -25.83 1.97 -12.40
C SER A 215 -25.21 2.31 -11.04
N THR A 216 -25.96 2.09 -9.97
CA THR A 216 -25.50 2.26 -8.58
C THR A 216 -25.07 0.95 -7.92
N GLU A 217 -24.88 -0.11 -8.69
CA GLU A 217 -24.38 -1.40 -8.20
C GLU A 217 -23.23 -1.92 -9.07
N PRO A 218 -22.10 -2.34 -8.47
CA PRO A 218 -21.74 -2.23 -7.04
C PRO A 218 -21.59 -0.77 -6.55
N HIS A 219 -21.55 -0.56 -5.23
CA HIS A 219 -21.21 0.73 -4.62
C HIS A 219 -20.48 0.55 -3.28
N TYR A 220 -19.82 1.61 -2.82
CA TYR A 220 -19.23 1.67 -1.48
C TYR A 220 -20.17 2.43 -0.54
N GLN A 221 -20.59 1.77 0.54
CA GLN A 221 -21.37 2.41 1.60
C GLN A 221 -20.51 3.43 2.36
N ILE A 222 -21.02 4.64 2.52
CA ILE A 222 -20.48 5.69 3.39
C ILE A 222 -21.23 5.61 4.72
N TYR A 223 -20.51 5.58 5.85
CA TYR A 223 -21.11 5.60 7.19
C TYR A 223 -21.17 7.01 7.79
N GLN A 224 -20.18 7.85 7.49
CA GLN A 224 -20.25 9.28 7.75
C GLN A 224 -19.43 10.04 6.69
N ILE A 225 -19.82 11.28 6.42
CA ILE A 225 -19.00 12.26 5.72
C ILE A 225 -19.30 13.65 6.30
N LYS A 226 -18.25 14.41 6.64
CA LYS A 226 -18.38 15.81 7.06
C LYS A 226 -17.27 16.63 6.44
N ALA A 227 -17.60 17.79 5.89
CA ALA A 227 -16.59 18.78 5.54
C ALA A 227 -15.98 19.39 6.82
N GLN A 228 -14.67 19.59 6.80
CA GLN A 228 -13.89 20.26 7.84
C GLN A 228 -13.03 21.34 7.18
N ARG A 229 -12.78 22.45 7.87
CA ARG A 229 -11.85 23.48 7.42
C ARG A 229 -10.52 23.41 8.17
N ILE A 230 -9.43 23.70 7.49
CA ILE A 230 -8.12 23.86 8.11
C ILE A 230 -8.02 25.31 8.56
N GLU A 231 -7.56 25.54 9.79
CA GLU A 231 -7.34 26.91 10.28
C GLU A 231 -6.07 27.47 9.63
N THR A 232 -6.23 28.50 8.79
CA THR A 232 -5.15 29.10 7.99
C THR A 232 -5.17 30.64 8.00
N ARG A 233 -6.35 31.24 8.11
CA ARG A 233 -6.55 32.70 8.12
C ARG A 233 -6.28 33.29 9.50
N HIS A 234 -5.72 34.50 9.54
CA HIS A 234 -5.51 35.33 10.74
C HIS A 234 -4.60 34.73 11.85
N ILE A 235 -3.94 33.60 11.59
CA ILE A 235 -2.99 32.92 12.51
C ILE A 235 -1.50 33.08 12.14
N GLY A 236 -1.20 33.58 10.94
CA GLY A 236 0.16 33.73 10.41
C GLY A 236 0.66 32.51 9.61
N ASN A 237 1.46 32.79 8.57
CA ASN A 237 1.80 31.83 7.52
C ASN A 237 2.40 30.52 8.01
N GLU A 238 3.39 30.54 8.90
CA GLU A 238 4.04 29.29 9.35
C GLU A 238 3.09 28.37 10.14
N GLN A 239 2.12 28.93 10.88
CA GLN A 239 1.11 28.11 11.56
C GLN A 239 0.06 27.59 10.55
N ALA A 240 -0.31 28.37 9.53
CA ALA A 240 -1.15 27.90 8.43
C ALA A 240 -0.49 26.74 7.66
N ILE A 241 0.79 26.88 7.29
CA ILE A 241 1.60 25.82 6.66
C ILE A 241 1.68 24.60 7.57
N SER A 242 1.96 24.78 8.86
CA SER A 242 2.02 23.67 9.83
C SER A 242 0.67 22.96 9.97
N ASN A 243 -0.45 23.69 9.94
CA ASN A 243 -1.79 23.12 10.05
C ASN A 243 -2.16 22.31 8.79
N ILE A 244 -1.74 22.74 7.59
CA ILE A 244 -1.95 22.02 6.33
C ILE A 244 -1.07 20.76 6.28
N LYS A 245 0.23 20.87 6.60
CA LYS A 245 1.15 19.71 6.69
C LYS A 245 0.61 18.66 7.66
N ALA A 246 0.19 19.07 8.85
CA ALA A 246 -0.39 18.20 9.87
C ALA A 246 -1.67 17.44 9.44
N VAL A 247 -2.33 17.82 8.35
CA VAL A 247 -3.46 17.07 7.76
C VAL A 247 -2.97 16.11 6.67
N LEU A 248 -2.08 16.55 5.77
CA LEU A 248 -1.46 15.68 4.76
C LEU A 248 -0.66 14.53 5.40
N ASP A 249 0.00 14.79 6.52
CA ASP A 249 0.77 13.80 7.28
C ASP A 249 -0.12 12.71 7.91
N GLN A 250 -1.40 12.98 8.15
CA GLN A 250 -2.42 11.98 8.54
C GLN A 250 -2.91 11.12 7.35
N ASN A 251 -2.25 11.20 6.19
CA ASN A 251 -2.69 10.63 4.91
C ASN A 251 -4.05 11.17 4.42
N ARG A 252 -4.41 12.41 4.80
CA ARG A 252 -5.66 13.05 4.39
C ARG A 252 -5.39 14.11 3.34
N ALA A 253 -5.90 13.89 2.13
CA ALA A 253 -5.87 14.90 1.07
C ALA A 253 -6.82 16.07 1.36
N ILE A 254 -6.62 17.18 0.63
CA ILE A 254 -7.17 18.49 0.97
C ILE A 254 -7.77 19.13 -0.30
N GLY A 255 -8.97 19.67 -0.20
CA GLY A 255 -9.49 20.64 -1.18
C GLY A 255 -8.84 21.99 -0.98
N PHE A 256 -8.25 22.52 -2.04
CA PHE A 256 -7.73 23.87 -2.13
C PHE A 256 -8.54 24.67 -3.15
N GLY A 257 -9.39 25.56 -2.64
CA GLY A 257 -10.15 26.50 -3.46
C GLY A 257 -9.47 27.86 -3.51
N PHE A 258 -9.41 28.45 -4.69
CA PHE A 258 -8.90 29.81 -4.89
C PHE A 258 -9.79 30.59 -5.85
N ASN A 259 -9.98 31.87 -5.56
CA ASN A 259 -10.76 32.79 -6.40
C ASN A 259 -9.84 33.82 -7.06
N LEU A 260 -10.08 34.11 -8.33
CA LEU A 260 -9.35 35.16 -9.07
C LEU A 260 -10.32 36.27 -9.52
N PRO A 261 -9.91 37.55 -9.39
CA PRO A 261 -10.84 38.69 -9.40
C PRO A 261 -11.41 39.07 -10.77
N ASN A 262 -10.77 38.68 -11.87
CA ASN A 262 -11.13 39.12 -13.24
C ASN A 262 -10.43 38.29 -14.33
N SER A 263 -10.76 38.61 -15.58
CA SER A 263 -10.26 37.96 -16.79
C SER A 263 -8.74 38.02 -16.96
N THR A 264 -8.07 39.06 -16.45
CA THR A 264 -6.60 39.19 -16.53
C THR A 264 -5.90 38.23 -15.57
N ALA A 265 -6.43 38.07 -14.36
CA ALA A 265 -5.92 37.10 -13.40
C ALA A 265 -6.15 35.65 -13.88
N TRP A 266 -7.33 35.35 -14.43
CA TRP A 266 -7.61 34.03 -15.04
C TRP A 266 -6.73 33.76 -16.26
N GLY A 267 -6.56 34.73 -17.16
CA GLY A 267 -5.63 34.61 -18.29
C GLY A 267 -4.20 34.30 -17.86
N SER A 268 -3.73 34.92 -16.77
CA SER A 268 -2.40 34.65 -16.19
C SER A 268 -2.28 33.23 -15.61
N PHE A 269 -3.34 32.68 -14.99
CA PHE A 269 -3.32 31.29 -14.49
C PHE A 269 -3.40 30.27 -15.64
N ILE A 270 -4.19 30.55 -16.68
CA ILE A 270 -4.28 29.71 -17.87
C ILE A 270 -2.95 29.73 -18.64
N GLU A 271 -2.32 30.89 -18.83
CA GLU A 271 -1.00 30.99 -19.46
C GLU A 271 0.07 30.23 -18.66
N PHE A 272 0.03 30.31 -17.32
CA PHE A 272 0.83 29.48 -16.44
C PHE A 272 0.58 27.98 -16.67
N PHE A 273 -0.65 27.51 -16.54
CA PHE A 273 -0.97 26.08 -16.64
C PHE A 273 -0.69 25.52 -18.05
N MET A 274 -0.86 26.32 -19.10
CA MET A 274 -0.55 25.90 -20.47
C MET A 274 0.95 25.86 -20.78
N ASN A 275 1.73 26.87 -20.38
CA ASN A 275 3.06 27.14 -20.96
C ASN A 275 4.23 27.18 -19.95
N SER A 276 3.96 27.31 -18.65
CA SER A 276 5.03 27.24 -17.64
C SER A 276 5.39 25.78 -17.38
N SER A 277 6.67 25.51 -17.11
CA SER A 277 7.11 24.17 -16.70
C SER A 277 6.43 23.76 -15.39
N GLU A 278 6.00 22.50 -15.30
CA GLU A 278 5.46 21.84 -14.11
C GLU A 278 6.32 21.99 -12.83
N GLU A 279 7.61 22.31 -13.00
CA GLU A 279 8.52 22.63 -11.90
C GLU A 279 8.24 23.99 -11.23
N THR A 280 7.48 24.87 -11.90
CA THR A 280 7.23 26.26 -11.51
C THR A 280 6.07 26.36 -10.52
N ALA A 281 6.28 27.05 -9.40
CA ALA A 281 5.21 27.36 -8.46
C ALA A 281 4.33 28.51 -8.97
N TRP A 282 3.01 28.29 -9.00
CA TRP A 282 2.03 29.36 -9.20
C TRP A 282 2.10 30.39 -8.06
N ASN A 283 2.06 31.67 -8.43
CA ASN A 283 2.09 32.79 -7.50
C ASN A 283 0.84 33.66 -7.70
N MET A 284 -0.15 33.46 -6.82
CA MET A 284 -1.40 34.22 -6.79
C MET A 284 -1.29 35.61 -6.16
N THR A 285 -0.18 35.94 -5.48
CA THR A 285 0.00 37.18 -4.72
C THR A 285 -0.32 38.48 -5.50
N PRO A 286 0.00 38.62 -6.81
CA PRO A 286 -0.36 39.80 -7.59
C PRO A 286 -1.87 40.08 -7.69
N TRP A 287 -2.72 39.09 -7.43
CA TRP A 287 -4.17 39.14 -7.59
C TRP A 287 -4.94 39.08 -6.26
N GLN A 288 -4.25 38.85 -5.14
CA GLN A 288 -4.84 38.84 -3.79
C GLN A 288 -5.31 40.25 -3.38
N ASN A 289 -6.29 40.33 -2.47
CA ASN A 289 -6.78 41.59 -1.89
C ASN A 289 -7.24 42.64 -2.95
N THR A 290 -7.67 42.15 -4.12
CA THR A 290 -8.14 42.95 -5.27
C THR A 290 -9.67 42.89 -5.36
N LEU A 291 -10.30 43.93 -5.93
CA LEU A 291 -11.74 43.96 -6.16
C LEU A 291 -12.18 42.91 -7.19
N TYR A 292 -13.17 42.09 -6.83
CA TYR A 292 -13.75 41.06 -7.70
C TYR A 292 -14.76 41.67 -8.68
N ASN A 293 -14.68 41.27 -9.95
CA ASN A 293 -15.63 41.62 -10.99
C ASN A 293 -16.64 40.49 -11.18
N GLU A 294 -17.91 40.72 -10.82
CA GLU A 294 -18.99 39.72 -10.89
C GLU A 294 -19.23 39.11 -12.29
N ASN A 295 -18.72 39.73 -13.37
CA ASN A 295 -18.88 39.28 -14.76
C ASN A 295 -17.61 38.64 -15.35
N GLU A 296 -16.49 38.65 -14.63
CA GLU A 296 -15.17 38.19 -15.15
C GLU A 296 -14.35 37.37 -14.14
N GLY A 297 -14.64 37.48 -12.85
CA GLY A 297 -14.03 36.69 -11.80
C GLY A 297 -14.59 35.28 -11.77
N GLY A 298 -13.96 34.43 -10.95
CA GLY A 298 -14.43 33.08 -10.71
C GLY A 298 -13.69 32.40 -9.55
N GLY A 299 -14.11 31.19 -9.23
CA GLY A 299 -13.47 30.29 -8.29
C GLY A 299 -13.11 28.96 -8.93
N HIS A 300 -12.01 28.35 -8.50
CA HIS A 300 -11.59 27.01 -8.91
C HIS A 300 -11.13 26.22 -7.70
N GLU A 301 -11.43 24.92 -7.67
CA GLU A 301 -11.16 24.01 -6.55
C GLU A 301 -10.32 22.85 -7.06
N VAL A 302 -9.17 22.61 -6.45
CA VAL A 302 -8.19 21.59 -6.85
C VAL A 302 -7.80 20.71 -5.67
N LEU A 303 -7.23 19.53 -5.96
CA LEU A 303 -6.86 18.56 -4.93
C LEU A 303 -5.40 18.73 -4.51
N CYS A 304 -5.16 19.22 -3.31
CA CYS A 304 -3.85 19.20 -2.67
C CYS A 304 -3.56 17.78 -2.14
N VAL A 305 -2.58 17.10 -2.75
CA VAL A 305 -2.16 15.72 -2.41
C VAL A 305 -0.84 15.66 -1.64
N GLY A 306 -0.12 16.77 -1.50
CA GLY A 306 1.23 16.69 -0.94
C GLY A 306 1.96 18.02 -0.84
N TYR A 307 3.22 17.93 -0.43
CA TYR A 307 4.12 19.08 -0.30
C TYR A 307 5.58 18.67 -0.48
N ASN A 308 6.41 19.67 -0.79
CA ASN A 308 7.85 19.58 -0.71
C ASN A 308 8.40 20.88 -0.11
N ASP A 309 9.07 20.79 1.04
CA ASP A 309 9.82 21.90 1.65
C ASP A 309 11.27 21.51 1.98
N THR A 310 11.81 20.50 1.29
CA THR A 310 13.23 20.10 1.38
C THR A 310 14.20 21.20 0.94
N ASP A 311 13.80 22.05 -0.01
CA ASP A 311 14.37 23.38 -0.24
C ASP A 311 13.47 24.44 0.41
N PRO A 312 13.88 25.05 1.55
CA PRO A 312 13.09 26.08 2.22
C PRO A 312 13.02 27.41 1.46
N THR A 313 13.76 27.57 0.36
CA THR A 313 13.69 28.73 -0.54
C THR A 313 12.81 28.50 -1.77
N ASN A 314 12.36 27.25 -1.98
CA ASN A 314 11.47 26.85 -3.07
C ASN A 314 10.42 25.83 -2.57
N ARG A 315 9.76 26.16 -1.46
CA ARG A 315 8.76 25.30 -0.80
C ARG A 315 7.39 25.40 -1.46
N TYR A 316 6.77 24.26 -1.78
CA TYR A 316 5.51 24.19 -2.54
C TYR A 316 4.55 23.08 -2.09
N TRP A 317 3.27 23.30 -2.37
CA TRP A 317 2.19 22.31 -2.33
C TRP A 317 2.03 21.62 -3.69
N ILE A 318 1.61 20.36 -3.68
CA ILE A 318 1.37 19.53 -4.86
C ILE A 318 -0.14 19.51 -5.15
N MET A 319 -0.57 20.15 -6.24
CA MET A 319 -1.98 20.33 -6.61
C MET A 319 -2.33 19.51 -7.86
N VAL A 320 -3.33 18.65 -7.78
CA VAL A 320 -3.88 17.90 -8.91
C VAL A 320 -5.06 18.68 -9.49
N ASN A 321 -4.94 19.12 -10.75
CA ASN A 321 -5.97 19.90 -11.43
C ASN A 321 -7.13 18.99 -11.93
N SER A 322 -8.18 19.60 -12.49
CA SER A 322 -9.31 18.94 -13.16
C SER A 322 -9.48 19.40 -14.61
N TRP A 323 -8.38 19.77 -15.28
CA TRP A 323 -8.35 20.27 -16.67
C TRP A 323 -7.60 19.34 -17.64
N GLY A 324 -7.36 18.08 -17.26
CA GLY A 324 -6.52 17.16 -18.03
C GLY A 324 -5.04 17.54 -18.00
N VAL A 325 -4.40 17.53 -19.16
CA VAL A 325 -2.95 17.79 -19.35
C VAL A 325 -2.70 18.96 -20.30
N SER A 326 -1.50 19.52 -20.23
CA SER A 326 -1.02 20.58 -21.13
C SER A 326 0.46 20.39 -21.49
N ASP A 327 0.99 21.18 -22.44
CA ASP A 327 2.42 21.17 -22.78
C ASP A 327 3.32 21.54 -21.58
N GLY A 328 2.87 22.47 -20.74
CA GLY A 328 3.59 22.89 -19.53
C GLY A 328 3.45 21.94 -18.34
N HIS A 329 2.26 21.34 -18.17
CA HIS A 329 1.89 20.45 -17.06
C HIS A 329 1.39 19.09 -17.59
N PRO A 330 2.27 18.29 -18.22
CA PRO A 330 1.91 17.02 -18.87
C PRO A 330 1.44 15.93 -17.91
N ARG A 331 1.65 16.08 -16.59
CA ARG A 331 1.10 15.17 -15.56
C ARG A 331 -0.22 15.65 -14.98
N GLY A 332 -0.79 16.78 -15.42
CA GLY A 332 -2.04 17.35 -14.86
C GLY A 332 -1.93 17.85 -13.41
N VAL A 333 -0.70 17.89 -12.89
CA VAL A 333 -0.34 18.34 -11.53
C VAL A 333 0.41 19.67 -11.67
N PHE A 334 0.18 20.62 -10.76
CA PHE A 334 0.92 21.88 -10.70
C PHE A 334 1.34 22.19 -9.26
N ARG A 335 2.24 23.18 -9.11
CA ARG A 335 2.78 23.60 -7.82
C ARG A 335 2.17 24.91 -7.37
N VAL A 336 1.93 25.06 -6.07
CA VAL A 336 1.55 26.34 -5.45
C VAL A 336 2.58 26.68 -4.38
N SER A 337 3.13 27.90 -4.40
CA SER A 337 4.10 28.34 -3.39
C SER A 337 3.50 28.32 -1.99
N MET A 338 4.26 27.93 -0.96
CA MET A 338 3.84 28.14 0.43
C MET A 338 3.96 29.62 0.86
N ASP A 339 4.76 30.41 0.16
CA ASP A 339 5.07 31.80 0.52
C ASP A 339 4.03 32.77 -0.09
N MET A 340 2.80 32.68 0.43
CA MET A 340 1.62 33.46 0.02
C MET A 340 0.86 34.04 1.23
N ASP A 341 0.00 35.04 1.02
CA ASP A 341 -0.89 35.54 2.08
C ASP A 341 -2.04 34.53 2.32
N TYR A 342 -1.95 33.74 3.39
CA TYR A 342 -3.00 32.80 3.81
C TYR A 342 -4.25 33.49 4.36
N SER A 343 -4.18 34.77 4.71
CA SER A 343 -5.32 35.54 5.23
C SER A 343 -6.02 36.35 4.13
N ALA A 344 -5.52 36.30 2.88
CA ALA A 344 -5.97 37.11 1.75
C ALA A 344 -7.48 37.12 1.57
N THR A 345 -7.99 38.32 1.25
CA THR A 345 -9.40 38.62 1.07
C THR A 345 -9.78 38.75 -0.40
N MET A 346 -11.03 38.40 -0.71
CA MET A 346 -11.70 38.74 -1.96
C MET A 346 -12.72 39.84 -1.70
N GLN A 347 -12.53 41.01 -2.32
CA GLN A 347 -13.28 42.21 -1.96
C GLN A 347 -14.37 42.50 -3.00
N PHE A 348 -15.64 42.51 -2.58
CA PHE A 348 -16.77 42.97 -3.41
C PHE A 348 -17.12 44.44 -3.13
N ARG A 349 -16.95 44.87 -1.88
CA ARG A 349 -17.11 46.24 -1.40
C ARG A 349 -16.09 46.50 -0.31
N ASP A 350 -15.93 47.78 0.06
CA ASP A 350 -15.14 48.14 1.22
C ASP A 350 -15.65 47.40 2.47
N ASN A 351 -14.75 46.69 3.17
CA ASN A 351 -14.94 45.99 4.46
C ASN A 351 -15.53 44.55 4.46
N ASP A 352 -15.53 43.81 3.34
CA ASP A 352 -15.80 42.35 3.36
C ASP A 352 -14.50 41.53 3.62
N ASP A 353 -14.52 40.55 4.54
CA ASP A 353 -13.38 39.68 4.92
C ASP A 353 -13.51 38.24 4.36
N TRP A 354 -14.02 38.08 3.14
CA TRP A 354 -14.29 36.77 2.55
C TRP A 354 -13.00 36.10 2.10
N ALA A 355 -12.87 34.79 2.34
CA ALA A 355 -11.65 34.05 2.06
C ALA A 355 -11.34 33.98 0.56
N ALA A 356 -10.21 34.56 0.12
CA ALA A 356 -9.74 34.37 -1.27
C ALA A 356 -9.27 32.92 -1.50
N LEU A 357 -8.74 32.29 -0.44
CA LEU A 357 -8.21 30.93 -0.40
C LEU A 357 -8.96 30.11 0.66
N VAL A 358 -9.51 28.96 0.28
CA VAL A 358 -10.17 28.02 1.19
C VAL A 358 -9.41 26.71 1.26
N TRP A 359 -9.24 26.21 2.48
CA TRP A 359 -8.51 24.97 2.77
C TRP A 359 -9.46 24.02 3.51
N GLN A 360 -9.88 22.95 2.83
CA GLN A 360 -10.98 22.07 3.23
C GLN A 360 -10.56 20.59 3.16
N THR A 361 -11.19 19.72 3.93
CA THR A 361 -11.01 18.25 3.82
C THR A 361 -12.26 17.54 4.33
N LEU A 362 -12.30 16.22 4.19
CA LEU A 362 -13.45 15.39 4.56
C LEU A 362 -13.10 14.47 5.73
N ASP A 363 -13.90 14.52 6.79
CA ASP A 363 -14.05 13.46 7.79
C ASP A 363 -15.04 12.44 7.22
N VAL A 364 -14.55 11.61 6.28
CA VAL A 364 -15.30 10.54 5.61
C VAL A 364 -14.86 9.19 6.14
N ASN A 365 -15.82 8.36 6.58
CA ASN A 365 -15.58 6.95 6.89
C ASN A 365 -16.46 6.12 5.95
N PHE A 366 -15.81 5.27 5.16
CA PHE A 366 -16.50 4.22 4.43
C PHE A 366 -16.86 3.06 5.37
N ALA A 367 -17.80 2.22 4.95
CA ALA A 367 -17.85 0.87 5.47
C ALA A 367 -16.54 0.15 5.12
N ALA A 368 -16.08 -0.74 5.99
CA ALA A 368 -15.01 -1.67 5.63
C ALA A 368 -15.53 -2.51 4.46
N THR A 369 -14.93 -2.34 3.28
CA THR A 369 -15.19 -3.22 2.14
C THR A 369 -14.83 -4.63 2.60
N PRO A 370 -15.76 -5.60 2.65
CA PRO A 370 -15.44 -6.92 3.15
C PRO A 370 -14.35 -7.52 2.27
N SER A 371 -13.20 -7.89 2.86
CA SER A 371 -12.10 -8.54 2.13
C SER A 371 -12.70 -9.68 1.29
N PRO A 372 -12.45 -9.74 -0.03
CA PRO A 372 -13.04 -10.74 -0.90
C PRO A 372 -12.81 -12.13 -0.30
N ALA A 373 -13.89 -12.81 0.08
CA ALA A 373 -13.83 -14.06 0.84
C ALA A 373 -12.81 -15.01 0.18
N PRO A 374 -11.83 -15.56 0.94
CA PRO A 374 -10.66 -16.22 0.36
C PRO A 374 -11.04 -17.24 -0.70
N LYS A 375 -10.33 -17.20 -1.84
CA LYS A 375 -10.71 -17.93 -3.05
C LYS A 375 -10.03 -19.30 -3.07
N GLU A 376 -10.82 -20.37 -3.15
CA GLU A 376 -10.28 -21.73 -3.25
C GLU A 376 -9.58 -21.96 -4.60
N ILE A 377 -8.28 -22.24 -4.55
CA ILE A 377 -7.55 -22.87 -5.65
C ILE A 377 -7.85 -24.37 -5.58
N SER A 378 -8.80 -24.80 -6.42
CA SER A 378 -9.37 -26.16 -6.38
C SER A 378 -8.82 -27.10 -7.47
N SER A 379 -8.01 -26.59 -8.40
CA SER A 379 -7.41 -27.32 -9.52
C SER A 379 -6.23 -26.55 -10.12
N LEU A 380 -5.38 -27.22 -10.89
CA LEU A 380 -4.30 -26.62 -11.69
C LEU A 380 -4.56 -26.83 -13.19
N PRO A 381 -4.11 -25.94 -14.08
CA PRO A 381 -3.51 -24.63 -13.78
C PRO A 381 -4.54 -23.65 -13.18
N TYR A 382 -4.06 -22.63 -12.47
CA TYR A 382 -4.88 -21.55 -11.91
C TYR A 382 -4.26 -20.18 -12.20
N THR A 383 -5.08 -19.13 -12.26
CA THR A 383 -4.60 -17.74 -12.44
C THR A 383 -5.20 -16.79 -11.41
N CYS A 384 -4.35 -16.19 -10.58
CA CYS A 384 -4.70 -15.08 -9.69
C CYS A 384 -4.65 -13.77 -10.49
N SER A 385 -5.74 -13.49 -11.23
CA SER A 385 -5.90 -12.33 -12.11
C SER A 385 -6.64 -11.14 -11.49
N VAL A 386 -6.97 -11.21 -10.20
CA VAL A 386 -7.55 -10.10 -9.42
C VAL A 386 -6.99 -10.10 -7.98
N PRO A 387 -6.90 -8.95 -7.31
CA PRO A 387 -6.39 -8.87 -5.93
C PRO A 387 -7.16 -9.72 -4.90
N GLY A 388 -6.54 -9.95 -3.75
CA GLY A 388 -7.13 -10.56 -2.56
C GLY A 388 -6.54 -11.92 -2.17
N GLU A 389 -7.18 -12.56 -1.20
CA GLU A 389 -6.71 -13.83 -0.61
C GLU A 389 -7.14 -15.05 -1.44
N TYR A 390 -6.23 -16.01 -1.54
CA TYR A 390 -6.36 -17.31 -2.20
C TYR A 390 -5.85 -18.41 -1.28
N TYR A 391 -6.43 -19.61 -1.35
CA TYR A 391 -5.95 -20.74 -0.53
C TYR A 391 -6.12 -22.10 -1.21
N LEU A 392 -5.28 -23.06 -0.82
CA LEU A 392 -5.46 -24.48 -1.19
C LEU A 392 -6.37 -25.16 -0.15
N ALA A 393 -7.41 -25.87 -0.60
CA ALA A 393 -8.29 -26.67 0.27
C ALA A 393 -7.89 -28.17 0.34
N LYS A 394 -6.87 -28.56 -0.41
CA LYS A 394 -6.39 -29.93 -0.61
C LYS A 394 -5.06 -29.90 -1.37
N ASP A 395 -4.39 -31.04 -1.40
CA ASP A 395 -3.22 -31.25 -2.25
C ASP A 395 -3.60 -31.19 -3.74
N LEU A 396 -2.82 -30.45 -4.51
CA LEU A 396 -2.96 -30.25 -5.95
C LEU A 396 -1.75 -30.84 -6.68
N ILE A 397 -2.01 -31.74 -7.62
CA ILE A 397 -0.98 -32.44 -8.39
C ILE A 397 -1.27 -32.24 -9.88
N SER A 398 -0.27 -31.74 -10.63
CA SER A 398 -0.34 -31.62 -12.10
C SER A 398 0.55 -32.65 -12.78
N SER A 399 0.05 -33.22 -13.88
CA SER A 399 0.79 -34.11 -14.77
C SER A 399 1.54 -33.38 -15.89
N ASP A 400 1.07 -32.21 -16.29
CA ASP A 400 1.26 -31.71 -17.65
C ASP A 400 1.29 -30.17 -17.79
N ALA A 401 0.88 -29.42 -16.76
CA ALA A 401 0.85 -27.95 -16.81
C ALA A 401 2.27 -27.34 -16.86
N ASP A 402 2.45 -26.33 -17.71
CA ASP A 402 3.65 -25.48 -17.76
C ASP A 402 3.72 -24.49 -16.58
N THR A 403 2.59 -24.22 -15.92
CA THR A 403 2.53 -23.40 -14.71
C THR A 403 1.41 -23.90 -13.79
N GLY A 404 1.70 -24.07 -12.50
CA GLY A 404 0.71 -24.46 -11.49
C GLY A 404 -0.23 -23.30 -11.17
N ILE A 405 0.31 -22.22 -10.59
CA ILE A 405 -0.41 -20.98 -10.29
C ILE A 405 0.31 -19.81 -10.95
N LEU A 406 -0.39 -19.06 -11.81
CA LEU A 406 0.09 -17.81 -12.39
C LEU A 406 -0.51 -16.62 -11.63
N VAL A 407 0.32 -15.68 -11.19
CA VAL A 407 -0.11 -14.42 -10.56
C VAL A 407 0.14 -13.27 -11.53
N THR A 408 -0.93 -12.56 -11.89
CA THR A 408 -0.89 -11.38 -12.79
C THR A 408 -1.51 -10.14 -12.15
N ALA A 409 -1.92 -10.21 -10.87
CA ALA A 409 -2.56 -9.12 -10.15
C ALA A 409 -1.78 -8.73 -8.91
N GLN A 410 -1.92 -7.46 -8.53
CA GLN A 410 -1.31 -6.91 -7.33
C GLN A 410 -2.06 -7.33 -6.07
N ASN A 411 -1.41 -7.27 -4.90
CA ASN A 411 -1.99 -7.54 -3.59
C ASN A 411 -2.68 -8.92 -3.52
N VAL A 412 -1.89 -9.96 -3.77
CA VAL A 412 -2.35 -11.36 -3.82
C VAL A 412 -1.66 -12.15 -2.70
N THR A 413 -2.44 -12.76 -1.83
CA THR A 413 -1.93 -13.68 -0.80
C THR A 413 -2.34 -15.11 -1.14
N ILE A 414 -1.39 -16.05 -1.15
CA ILE A 414 -1.61 -17.48 -1.38
C ILE A 414 -1.24 -18.24 -0.10
N ASP A 415 -2.26 -18.67 0.66
CA ASP A 415 -2.11 -19.53 1.85
C ASP A 415 -2.28 -21.01 1.47
N GLY A 416 -1.20 -21.76 1.54
CA GLY A 416 -1.19 -23.19 1.25
C GLY A 416 -1.94 -24.05 2.26
N LYS A 417 -2.19 -23.58 3.49
CA LYS A 417 -2.79 -24.36 4.59
C LYS A 417 -2.09 -25.70 4.88
N GLY A 418 -0.80 -25.78 4.58
CA GLY A 418 0.04 -26.97 4.67
C GLY A 418 -0.09 -27.94 3.47
N HIS A 419 -0.83 -27.59 2.42
CA HIS A 419 -1.08 -28.46 1.28
C HIS A 419 0.04 -28.49 0.24
N LEU A 420 0.07 -29.62 -0.48
CA LEU A 420 1.04 -29.93 -1.52
C LEU A 420 0.63 -29.33 -2.88
N LEU A 421 1.54 -28.61 -3.53
CA LEU A 421 1.48 -28.15 -4.93
C LEU A 421 2.58 -28.85 -5.73
N ARG A 422 2.24 -29.99 -6.34
CA ARG A 422 3.21 -30.87 -7.01
C ARG A 422 3.10 -30.85 -8.53
N GLY A 423 4.23 -30.65 -9.21
CA GLY A 423 4.36 -30.73 -10.65
C GLY A 423 4.80 -32.11 -11.16
N SER A 424 5.15 -32.19 -12.44
CA SER A 424 5.64 -33.41 -13.10
C SER A 424 7.15 -33.45 -13.35
N GLY A 425 7.91 -32.44 -12.91
CA GLY A 425 9.37 -32.33 -13.10
C GLY A 425 9.77 -31.99 -14.53
N ARG A 426 8.83 -31.48 -15.33
CA ARG A 426 9.00 -31.20 -16.76
C ARG A 426 9.79 -29.90 -16.97
N GLN A 427 10.70 -29.89 -17.94
CA GLN A 427 11.38 -28.67 -18.37
C GLN A 427 10.37 -27.62 -18.87
N GLY A 428 10.53 -26.38 -18.38
CA GLY A 428 9.63 -25.25 -18.57
C GLY A 428 8.48 -25.18 -17.56
N SER A 429 8.41 -26.06 -16.55
CA SER A 429 7.29 -26.10 -15.60
C SER A 429 7.57 -25.33 -14.31
N VAL A 430 6.67 -24.41 -13.94
CA VAL A 430 6.79 -23.56 -12.74
C VAL A 430 5.66 -23.85 -11.74
N GLY A 431 5.96 -23.97 -10.45
CA GLY A 431 4.95 -24.16 -9.41
C GLY A 431 4.08 -22.92 -9.22
N ILE A 432 4.69 -21.81 -8.79
CA ILE A 432 4.06 -20.48 -8.72
C ILE A 432 4.89 -19.50 -9.55
N LEU A 433 4.26 -18.85 -10.53
CA LEU A 433 4.88 -17.84 -11.40
C LEU A 433 4.24 -16.47 -11.13
N ALA A 434 5.05 -15.48 -10.74
CA ALA A 434 4.64 -14.07 -10.76
C ALA A 434 5.10 -13.44 -12.08
N TYR A 435 4.15 -12.96 -12.90
CA TYR A 435 4.45 -12.28 -14.16
C TYR A 435 3.25 -11.48 -14.66
N ASN A 436 3.40 -10.15 -14.79
CA ASN A 436 2.36 -9.26 -15.32
C ASN A 436 2.78 -8.53 -16.61
N ASN A 437 3.23 -9.29 -17.62
CA ASN A 437 3.44 -8.82 -18.99
C ASN A 437 4.37 -7.59 -19.18
N GLY A 438 5.25 -7.33 -18.22
CA GLY A 438 6.19 -6.20 -18.22
C GLY A 438 6.02 -5.30 -16.99
N ASP A 439 4.79 -5.14 -16.50
CA ASP A 439 4.52 -4.43 -15.25
C ASP A 439 4.95 -5.28 -14.04
N PRO A 440 5.21 -4.64 -12.87
CA PRO A 440 5.55 -5.37 -11.65
C PRO A 440 4.39 -6.26 -11.15
N VAL A 441 4.73 -7.28 -10.35
CA VAL A 441 3.77 -7.99 -9.48
C VAL A 441 4.00 -7.54 -8.03
N ASP A 442 3.19 -6.58 -7.61
CA ASP A 442 3.31 -5.87 -6.33
C ASP A 442 2.44 -6.50 -5.24
N GLY A 443 2.96 -6.68 -4.02
CA GLY A 443 2.17 -7.19 -2.89
C GLY A 443 1.83 -8.68 -2.98
N LEU A 444 2.67 -9.50 -3.60
CA LEU A 444 2.50 -10.96 -3.62
C LEU A 444 3.10 -11.62 -2.37
N ASN A 445 2.26 -12.31 -1.59
CA ASN A 445 2.67 -13.08 -0.42
C ASN A 445 2.35 -14.56 -0.62
N ILE A 446 3.34 -15.44 -0.49
CA ILE A 446 3.20 -16.89 -0.60
C ILE A 446 3.54 -17.51 0.76
N THR A 447 2.61 -18.26 1.36
CA THR A 447 2.81 -18.80 2.70
C THR A 447 2.32 -20.25 2.87
N ASN A 448 2.91 -20.97 3.83
CA ASN A 448 2.33 -22.18 4.43
C ASN A 448 2.04 -23.30 3.40
N LEU A 449 2.98 -23.53 2.48
CA LEU A 449 2.78 -24.36 1.29
C LEU A 449 3.90 -25.41 1.14
N ALA A 450 3.58 -26.57 0.58
CA ALA A 450 4.58 -27.58 0.20
C ALA A 450 4.67 -27.66 -1.34
N ILE A 451 5.71 -27.11 -1.95
CA ILE A 451 5.90 -27.09 -3.41
C ILE A 451 6.90 -28.19 -3.78
N SER A 452 6.60 -29.01 -4.79
CA SER A 452 7.60 -30.01 -5.22
C SER A 452 7.55 -30.44 -6.68
N ASN A 453 8.69 -30.92 -7.19
CA ASN A 453 8.79 -31.58 -8.50
C ASN A 453 8.32 -30.69 -9.66
N TRP A 454 8.78 -29.44 -9.70
CA TRP A 454 8.70 -28.51 -10.83
C TRP A 454 10.10 -28.32 -11.44
N GLU A 455 10.29 -27.48 -12.47
CA GLU A 455 11.63 -26.97 -12.81
C GLU A 455 11.99 -25.82 -11.86
N ASP A 456 11.11 -24.84 -11.74
CA ASP A 456 11.16 -23.78 -10.72
C ASP A 456 10.00 -23.91 -9.74
N GLY A 457 10.27 -23.92 -8.43
CA GLY A 457 9.23 -24.00 -7.40
C GLY A 457 8.39 -22.73 -7.31
N CYS A 458 9.02 -21.63 -6.93
CA CYS A 458 8.51 -20.26 -7.07
C CYS A 458 9.42 -19.47 -8.00
N TYR A 459 8.89 -18.94 -9.11
CA TYR A 459 9.59 -18.01 -9.98
C TYR A 459 8.91 -16.63 -9.89
N LEU A 460 9.61 -15.68 -9.28
CA LEU A 460 9.15 -14.31 -9.10
C LEU A 460 9.89 -13.40 -10.08
N TYR A 461 9.21 -12.98 -11.15
CA TYR A 461 9.75 -12.07 -12.16
C TYR A 461 9.13 -10.67 -11.98
N HIS A 462 9.98 -9.66 -11.81
CA HIS A 462 9.58 -8.27 -11.56
C HIS A 462 8.60 -8.12 -10.37
N ALA A 463 8.82 -8.87 -9.29
CA ALA A 463 7.96 -8.83 -8.11
C ALA A 463 8.42 -7.74 -7.12
N THR A 464 7.47 -7.09 -6.42
CA THR A 464 7.74 -6.03 -5.46
C THR A 464 6.93 -6.16 -4.17
N ASN A 465 7.49 -5.68 -3.05
CA ASN A 465 6.78 -5.45 -1.78
C ASN A 465 6.01 -6.68 -1.24
N GLY A 466 6.64 -7.86 -1.20
CA GLY A 466 5.95 -9.14 -0.92
C GLY A 466 6.79 -10.17 -0.15
N SER A 467 6.29 -11.39 -0.02
CA SER A 467 6.95 -12.47 0.73
C SER A 467 6.88 -13.86 0.09
N VAL A 468 7.86 -14.69 0.47
CA VAL A 468 7.74 -16.16 0.47
C VAL A 468 8.12 -16.62 1.87
N ASN A 469 7.17 -17.16 2.64
CA ASN A 469 7.40 -17.59 4.01
C ASN A 469 6.76 -18.93 4.38
N ASP A 470 7.23 -19.57 5.45
CA ASP A 470 6.71 -20.84 5.99
C ASP A 470 6.54 -21.97 4.94
N THR A 471 7.30 -21.91 3.84
CA THR A 471 7.09 -22.74 2.65
C THR A 471 8.20 -23.77 2.51
N THR A 472 7.83 -25.03 2.29
CA THR A 472 8.77 -26.11 1.96
C THR A 472 8.81 -26.28 0.44
N ILE A 473 9.97 -26.16 -0.18
CA ILE A 473 10.15 -26.36 -1.62
C ILE A 473 11.19 -27.46 -1.87
N SER A 474 10.78 -28.54 -2.54
CA SER A 474 11.65 -29.70 -2.79
C SER A 474 11.68 -30.22 -4.22
N ASP A 475 12.73 -30.96 -4.54
CA ASP A 475 12.86 -31.74 -5.78
C ASP A 475 12.74 -30.93 -7.09
N CYS A 476 12.93 -29.61 -7.04
CA CYS A 476 12.80 -28.74 -8.22
C CYS A 476 14.07 -28.80 -9.07
N SER A 477 13.92 -29.06 -10.38
CA SER A 477 15.04 -29.46 -11.25
C SER A 477 15.93 -28.30 -11.73
N TYR A 478 15.59 -27.04 -11.43
CA TYR A 478 16.43 -25.86 -11.66
C TYR A 478 16.58 -24.96 -10.43
N ALA A 479 15.50 -24.55 -9.78
CA ALA A 479 15.55 -23.76 -8.53
C ALA A 479 14.33 -23.99 -7.61
N GLY A 480 14.53 -23.89 -6.29
CA GLY A 480 13.44 -23.83 -5.32
C GLY A 480 12.72 -22.47 -5.37
N ILE A 481 13.47 -21.40 -5.12
CA ILE A 481 13.04 -20.01 -5.38
C ILE A 481 13.94 -19.40 -6.45
N PHE A 482 13.35 -18.78 -7.47
CA PHE A 482 14.03 -17.98 -8.48
C PHE A 482 13.48 -16.55 -8.44
N LEU A 483 14.33 -15.56 -8.15
CA LEU A 483 14.02 -14.13 -8.20
C LEU A 483 14.70 -13.51 -9.43
N ASP A 484 13.97 -12.77 -10.26
CA ASP A 484 14.49 -12.20 -11.51
C ASP A 484 13.82 -10.88 -11.91
N GLY A 485 14.35 -10.20 -12.92
CA GLY A 485 13.66 -9.12 -13.64
C GLY A 485 13.44 -7.86 -12.80
N GLU A 486 14.47 -7.40 -12.08
CA GLU A 486 14.41 -6.18 -11.25
C GLU A 486 13.50 -6.30 -10.01
N THR A 487 13.21 -7.55 -9.60
CA THR A 487 12.53 -7.90 -8.33
C THR A 487 13.21 -7.24 -7.13
N THR A 488 12.42 -6.59 -6.26
CA THR A 488 12.93 -5.82 -5.11
C THR A 488 11.99 -5.80 -3.89
N ASN A 489 12.54 -5.50 -2.71
CA ASN A 489 11.84 -5.41 -1.43
C ASN A 489 10.96 -6.64 -1.13
N LEU A 490 11.57 -7.83 -1.15
CA LEU A 490 10.92 -9.09 -0.78
C LEU A 490 11.51 -9.68 0.50
N ALA A 491 10.63 -10.26 1.34
CA ALA A 491 11.01 -11.08 2.48
C ALA A 491 10.93 -12.57 2.14
N ILE A 492 12.06 -13.25 2.13
CA ILE A 492 12.20 -14.70 1.97
C ILE A 492 12.58 -15.26 3.35
N ALA A 493 11.60 -15.76 4.11
CA ALA A 493 11.76 -16.10 5.53
C ALA A 493 11.23 -17.49 5.91
N ASP A 494 11.83 -18.15 6.89
CA ASP A 494 11.29 -19.39 7.51
C ASP A 494 11.08 -20.58 6.55
N ASN A 495 11.60 -20.51 5.32
CA ASN A 495 11.39 -21.55 4.30
C ASN A 495 12.33 -22.75 4.49
N THR A 496 11.92 -23.91 3.96
CA THR A 496 12.78 -25.09 3.82
C THR A 496 12.97 -25.44 2.34
N LEU A 497 14.12 -25.06 1.79
CA LEU A 497 14.50 -25.27 0.39
C LEU A 497 15.46 -26.45 0.30
N THR A 498 14.95 -27.67 0.06
CA THR A 498 15.75 -28.91 0.12
C THR A 498 15.77 -29.71 -1.18
N SER A 499 16.89 -30.36 -1.49
CA SER A 499 16.99 -31.33 -2.61
C SER A 499 16.71 -30.77 -4.01
N ASN A 500 16.64 -29.44 -4.14
CA ASN A 500 16.48 -28.72 -5.40
C ASN A 500 17.82 -28.69 -6.18
N TYR A 501 17.81 -28.39 -7.48
CA TYR A 501 19.07 -28.16 -8.18
C TYR A 501 19.79 -26.92 -7.65
N ARG A 502 19.05 -25.84 -7.38
CA ARG A 502 19.49 -24.71 -6.54
C ARG A 502 18.45 -24.43 -5.46
N GLY A 503 18.87 -24.06 -4.27
CA GLY A 503 17.95 -23.63 -3.21
C GLY A 503 17.26 -22.32 -3.59
N LEU A 504 18.05 -21.24 -3.61
CA LEU A 504 17.62 -19.90 -4.04
C LEU A 504 18.55 -19.40 -5.16
N LEU A 505 17.95 -19.04 -6.30
CA LEU A 505 18.57 -18.36 -7.43
C LEU A 505 18.07 -16.92 -7.48
N SER A 506 18.98 -15.96 -7.68
CA SER A 506 18.64 -14.53 -7.77
C SER A 506 19.36 -13.87 -8.94
N ARG A 507 18.65 -13.11 -9.78
CA ARG A 507 19.21 -12.43 -10.96
C ARG A 507 18.68 -11.00 -11.06
N SER A 508 19.57 -10.00 -11.03
CA SER A 508 19.21 -8.57 -11.11
C SER A 508 18.17 -8.16 -10.07
N THR A 509 18.55 -8.14 -8.79
CA THR A 509 17.65 -7.87 -7.65
C THR A 509 18.21 -6.83 -6.69
N ALA A 510 17.32 -6.22 -5.90
CA ALA A 510 17.66 -5.25 -4.85
C ALA A 510 16.84 -5.49 -3.57
N ASP A 511 17.34 -5.00 -2.44
CA ASP A 511 16.60 -4.91 -1.15
C ASP A 511 15.90 -6.22 -0.71
N ILE A 512 16.46 -7.39 -1.04
CA ILE A 512 15.92 -8.70 -0.66
C ILE A 512 16.39 -9.08 0.74
N ARG A 513 15.48 -9.56 1.58
CA ARG A 513 15.77 -10.17 2.87
C ARG A 513 15.66 -11.69 2.78
N VAL A 514 16.77 -12.38 3.05
CA VAL A 514 16.82 -13.85 3.14
C VAL A 514 17.21 -14.19 4.58
N GLU A 515 16.21 -14.46 5.42
CA GLU A 515 16.37 -14.58 6.88
C GLU A 515 15.73 -15.88 7.41
N HIS A 516 16.37 -16.57 8.35
CA HIS A 516 15.80 -17.76 9.01
C HIS A 516 15.37 -18.95 8.09
N ASN A 517 15.95 -19.08 6.88
CA ASN A 517 15.66 -20.20 5.96
C ASN A 517 16.58 -21.41 6.18
N ARG A 518 16.06 -22.62 6.00
CA ARG A 518 16.85 -23.86 5.84
C ARG A 518 17.06 -24.14 4.35
N ILE A 519 18.32 -24.15 3.90
CA ILE A 519 18.70 -24.35 2.50
C ILE A 519 19.68 -25.52 2.42
N THR A 520 19.18 -26.69 2.05
CA THR A 520 19.85 -27.98 2.31
C THR A 520 19.90 -28.88 1.08
N GLU A 521 20.89 -29.78 1.03
CA GLU A 521 20.99 -30.89 0.06
C GLU A 521 20.88 -30.49 -1.44
N SER A 522 21.11 -29.22 -1.78
CA SER A 522 20.93 -28.72 -3.14
C SER A 522 22.02 -29.24 -4.09
N LEU A 523 21.62 -29.74 -5.26
CA LEU A 523 22.48 -30.54 -6.15
C LEU A 523 23.59 -29.74 -6.84
N ASN A 524 23.40 -28.43 -7.06
CA ASN A 524 24.41 -27.53 -7.62
C ASN A 524 24.91 -26.50 -6.60
N THR A 525 24.01 -25.76 -5.94
CA THR A 525 24.38 -24.86 -4.84
C THR A 525 23.16 -24.45 -3.99
N GLY A 526 23.37 -24.10 -2.73
CA GLY A 526 22.32 -23.54 -1.88
C GLY A 526 21.85 -22.16 -2.37
N LEU A 527 22.77 -21.20 -2.45
CA LEU A 527 22.55 -19.84 -2.95
C LEU A 527 23.29 -19.62 -4.28
N TYR A 528 22.62 -19.08 -5.29
CA TYR A 528 23.27 -18.59 -6.52
C TYR A 528 22.83 -17.16 -6.78
N LEU A 529 23.76 -16.21 -6.66
CA LEU A 529 23.47 -14.77 -6.72
C LEU A 529 24.12 -14.17 -7.97
N LEU A 530 23.32 -13.61 -8.87
CA LEU A 530 23.73 -12.88 -10.06
C LEU A 530 23.28 -11.41 -9.97
N SER A 531 24.16 -10.50 -9.57
CA SER A 531 23.84 -9.08 -9.40
C SER A 531 22.67 -8.81 -8.43
N MET A 532 22.95 -8.91 -7.13
CA MET A 532 22.04 -8.69 -6.01
C MET A 532 22.60 -7.55 -5.16
N ASN A 533 21.78 -6.54 -4.85
CA ASN A 533 22.24 -5.32 -4.18
C ASN A 533 21.40 -4.98 -2.94
N GLN A 534 21.96 -4.18 -2.02
CA GLN A 534 21.31 -3.64 -0.81
C GLN A 534 20.57 -4.69 0.07
N SER A 535 20.92 -5.96 -0.10
CA SER A 535 20.18 -7.10 0.45
C SER A 535 20.77 -7.58 1.78
N LEU A 536 20.02 -8.41 2.49
CA LEU A 536 20.48 -9.06 3.73
C LEU A 536 20.31 -10.58 3.62
N ILE A 537 21.35 -11.31 3.98
CA ILE A 537 21.37 -12.77 4.08
C ILE A 537 21.91 -13.13 5.47
N ALA A 538 21.03 -13.41 6.43
CA ALA A 538 21.37 -13.63 7.84
C ALA A 538 20.54 -14.76 8.46
N ASP A 539 21.03 -15.38 9.53
CA ASP A 539 20.31 -16.37 10.34
C ASP A 539 19.82 -17.63 9.58
N ASN A 540 20.31 -17.88 8.36
CA ASN A 540 19.97 -19.04 7.56
C ASN A 540 20.82 -20.27 7.92
N GLN A 541 20.28 -21.47 7.67
CA GLN A 541 20.98 -22.74 7.79
C GLN A 541 21.29 -23.30 6.41
N ILE A 542 22.52 -23.10 5.94
CA ILE A 542 22.96 -23.39 4.58
C ILE A 542 23.90 -24.60 4.61
N VAL A 543 23.41 -25.78 4.19
CA VAL A 543 24.12 -27.07 4.31
C VAL A 543 24.06 -27.85 2.99
N ASN A 544 25.03 -27.58 2.10
CA ASN A 544 25.06 -28.07 0.72
C ASN A 544 26.48 -28.50 0.32
N GLY A 545 26.62 -29.19 -0.82
CA GLY A 545 27.95 -29.48 -1.40
C GLY A 545 28.70 -28.22 -1.85
N GLN A 546 27.96 -27.17 -2.21
CA GLN A 546 28.43 -25.81 -2.45
C GLN A 546 27.40 -24.85 -1.84
N ASN A 547 27.72 -24.12 -0.77
CA ASN A 547 26.73 -23.30 -0.08
C ASN A 547 26.32 -22.05 -0.86
N VAL A 548 27.27 -21.41 -1.56
CA VAL A 548 27.02 -20.16 -2.28
C VAL A 548 27.87 -20.04 -3.53
N ILE A 549 27.30 -19.48 -4.61
CA ILE A 549 27.99 -19.00 -5.80
C ILE A 549 27.61 -17.53 -6.01
N ILE A 550 28.61 -16.65 -6.05
CA ILE A 550 28.45 -15.23 -6.38
C ILE A 550 28.90 -15.00 -7.83
N SER A 551 28.12 -14.21 -8.58
CA SER A 551 28.40 -13.81 -9.95
C SER A 551 27.86 -12.40 -10.21
N GLY A 552 28.46 -11.68 -11.16
CA GLY A 552 28.09 -10.28 -11.40
C GLY A 552 28.41 -9.37 -10.22
N TRP A 553 27.52 -8.42 -9.91
CA TRP A 553 27.77 -7.35 -8.94
C TRP A 553 27.00 -7.59 -7.63
N VAL A 554 27.66 -8.18 -6.64
CA VAL A 554 27.13 -8.41 -5.28
C VAL A 554 28.06 -7.73 -4.28
N ASN A 555 27.95 -6.40 -4.16
CA ASN A 555 28.89 -5.56 -3.38
C ASN A 555 28.23 -4.79 -2.22
N THR A 556 26.90 -4.80 -2.13
CA THR A 556 26.10 -4.08 -1.12
C THR A 556 25.20 -5.01 -0.30
N THR A 557 25.40 -6.33 -0.41
CA THR A 557 24.68 -7.33 0.38
C THR A 557 25.39 -7.63 1.69
N SER A 558 24.68 -7.51 2.80
CA SER A 558 25.12 -7.87 4.14
C SER A 558 24.92 -9.36 4.40
N TRP A 559 25.89 -10.00 5.07
CA TRP A 559 25.90 -11.44 5.37
C TRP A 559 25.66 -11.77 6.85
N ASN A 560 25.35 -10.75 7.65
CA ASN A 560 24.98 -10.84 9.06
C ASN A 560 24.26 -9.56 9.49
N THR A 561 23.50 -9.65 10.57
CA THR A 561 22.98 -8.53 11.36
C THR A 561 23.96 -8.18 12.50
N SER A 562 23.58 -7.30 13.43
CA SER A 562 24.23 -7.19 14.74
C SER A 562 23.74 -8.30 15.67
N LYS A 563 24.64 -8.92 16.46
CA LYS A 563 24.30 -9.88 17.51
C LYS A 563 23.09 -9.42 18.33
N THR A 564 21.99 -10.18 18.25
CA THR A 564 20.69 -9.86 18.86
C THR A 564 20.12 -11.11 19.54
N THR A 565 19.47 -11.00 20.69
CA THR A 565 18.92 -12.16 21.43
C THR A 565 17.73 -12.79 20.70
N GLY A 566 17.79 -14.11 20.47
CA GLY A 566 16.76 -14.87 19.75
C GLY A 566 17.32 -16.22 19.29
N GLN A 567 16.51 -17.29 19.37
CA GLN A 567 16.99 -18.64 19.03
C GLN A 567 17.22 -18.78 17.53
N ASN A 568 18.44 -19.12 17.13
CA ASN A 568 18.82 -19.32 15.73
C ASN A 568 18.56 -20.76 15.24
N LEU A 569 18.62 -20.97 13.92
CA LEU A 569 18.38 -22.28 13.29
C LEU A 569 19.36 -23.40 13.68
N ALA A 570 20.55 -23.05 14.18
CA ALA A 570 21.53 -24.00 14.71
C ALA A 570 21.29 -24.36 16.18
N GLY A 571 20.27 -23.76 16.82
CA GLY A 571 19.88 -23.99 18.21
C GLY A 571 20.54 -23.04 19.22
N GLY A 572 21.42 -22.15 18.77
CA GLY A 572 22.09 -21.14 19.61
C GLY A 572 21.16 -19.98 20.03
N PRO A 573 21.56 -19.18 21.03
CA PRO A 573 20.68 -18.21 21.70
C PRO A 573 20.63 -16.80 21.08
N TYR A 574 21.48 -16.52 20.08
CA TYR A 574 21.57 -15.23 19.41
C TYR A 574 21.38 -15.35 17.90
N LEU A 575 20.74 -14.32 17.32
CA LEU A 575 20.66 -14.03 15.89
C LEU A 575 21.85 -13.15 15.46
N GLY A 576 22.33 -13.31 14.23
CA GLY A 576 23.53 -12.67 13.72
C GLY A 576 23.83 -13.01 12.25
N GLY A 577 24.72 -13.97 12.01
CA GLY A 577 25.10 -14.46 10.67
C GLY A 577 24.49 -15.81 10.34
N ASN A 578 25.09 -16.57 9.43
CA ASN A 578 24.52 -17.80 8.89
C ASN A 578 25.30 -19.05 9.32
N TYR A 579 24.65 -20.22 9.29
CA TYR A 579 25.29 -21.52 9.42
C TYR A 579 25.76 -22.03 8.05
N TRP A 580 27.04 -22.39 7.95
CA TRP A 580 27.77 -22.73 6.72
C TRP A 580 28.33 -24.16 6.78
N GLY A 581 27.47 -25.15 6.94
CA GLY A 581 27.85 -26.57 7.01
C GLY A 581 27.93 -27.26 5.66
N ASN A 582 28.23 -28.56 5.63
CA ASN A 582 28.05 -29.40 4.45
C ASN A 582 27.53 -30.82 4.83
N PRO A 583 26.98 -31.60 3.87
CA PRO A 583 26.44 -32.94 4.15
C PRO A 583 27.44 -33.99 4.67
N THR A 584 28.73 -33.67 4.74
CA THR A 584 29.78 -34.53 5.33
C THR A 584 30.25 -34.05 6.71
N GLN A 585 29.63 -33.01 7.27
CA GLN A 585 30.00 -32.38 8.55
C GLN A 585 31.46 -31.88 8.56
N THR A 586 31.86 -31.23 7.45
CA THR A 586 33.19 -30.62 7.27
C THR A 586 33.13 -29.20 6.69
N GLY A 587 31.97 -28.55 6.74
CA GLY A 587 31.81 -27.13 6.42
C GLY A 587 32.45 -26.23 7.46
N PHE A 588 32.37 -24.92 7.24
CA PHE A 588 32.92 -23.93 8.17
C PHE A 588 32.25 -24.07 9.54
N SER A 589 30.92 -24.00 9.60
CA SER A 589 30.17 -24.05 10.86
C SER A 589 30.13 -25.42 11.54
N ASP A 590 30.46 -26.49 10.80
CA ASP A 590 30.57 -27.85 11.35
C ASP A 590 31.88 -28.04 12.15
N LEU A 591 32.90 -27.20 11.90
CA LEU A 591 34.27 -27.32 12.43
C LEU A 591 34.80 -26.04 13.09
N ALA A 592 34.02 -24.96 13.07
CA ALA A 592 34.38 -23.67 13.66
C ALA A 592 34.52 -23.76 15.18
N VAL A 593 35.38 -22.91 15.74
CA VAL A 593 35.60 -22.81 17.18
C VAL A 593 34.70 -21.72 17.75
N ASP A 594 34.06 -22.04 18.87
CA ASP A 594 33.22 -21.18 19.70
C ASP A 594 33.75 -21.35 21.14
N GLN A 595 34.66 -20.46 21.57
CA GLN A 595 35.30 -20.54 22.89
C GLN A 595 34.46 -19.93 24.00
N ASN A 596 33.68 -18.88 23.70
CA ASN A 596 32.80 -18.21 24.66
C ASN A 596 31.43 -18.92 24.81
N ARG A 597 31.14 -19.92 23.97
CA ARG A 597 29.88 -20.69 23.92
C ARG A 597 28.66 -19.84 23.62
N ASP A 598 28.82 -18.77 22.85
CA ASP A 598 27.71 -17.90 22.47
C ASP A 598 26.93 -18.36 21.21
N GLY A 599 27.43 -19.38 20.51
CA GLY A 599 26.81 -19.94 19.31
C GLY A 599 27.27 -19.32 17.98
N PHE A 600 28.18 -18.34 18.02
CA PHE A 600 28.93 -17.85 16.86
C PHE A 600 30.36 -18.40 16.83
N ALA A 601 30.99 -18.31 15.66
CA ALA A 601 32.39 -18.65 15.48
C ALA A 601 33.30 -17.50 15.96
N ASP A 602 34.37 -17.82 16.69
CA ASP A 602 35.43 -16.88 17.11
C ASP A 602 36.16 -16.18 15.93
N SER A 603 35.85 -16.56 14.68
CA SER A 603 36.44 -16.03 13.46
C SER A 603 35.39 -15.85 12.36
N PRO A 604 35.47 -14.77 11.56
CA PRO A 604 34.52 -14.51 10.48
C PRO A 604 34.70 -15.50 9.32
N ASN A 605 33.60 -15.88 8.67
CA ASN A 605 33.63 -16.75 7.51
C ASN A 605 33.83 -15.92 6.23
N GLN A 606 34.87 -16.22 5.45
CA GLN A 606 35.14 -15.50 4.20
C GLN A 606 34.33 -16.09 3.04
N ILE A 607 33.28 -15.36 2.65
CA ILE A 607 32.39 -15.72 1.54
C ILE A 607 33.02 -15.42 0.18
N ALA A 608 33.69 -14.27 0.05
CA ALA A 608 34.42 -13.87 -1.16
C ALA A 608 35.53 -12.85 -0.86
N ALA A 609 36.19 -12.33 -1.90
CA ALA A 609 37.23 -11.30 -1.75
C ALA A 609 36.61 -9.97 -1.26
N GLY A 610 36.78 -9.65 0.02
CA GLY A 610 36.18 -8.47 0.66
C GLY A 610 34.75 -8.69 1.19
N THR A 611 34.22 -9.90 1.10
CA THR A 611 32.86 -10.26 1.55
C THR A 611 32.97 -11.34 2.63
N MET A 612 32.47 -11.04 3.84
CA MET A 612 32.60 -11.90 5.01
C MET A 612 31.32 -11.86 5.84
N ASP A 613 30.96 -13.00 6.41
CA ASP A 613 29.99 -13.11 7.51
C ASP A 613 30.76 -12.86 8.81
N GLN A 614 30.36 -11.85 9.59
CA GLN A 614 31.02 -11.46 10.84
C GLN A 614 30.53 -12.22 12.08
N PHE A 615 29.39 -12.91 11.99
CA PHE A 615 28.83 -13.69 13.10
C PHE A 615 28.35 -15.07 12.60
N PRO A 616 29.22 -15.91 12.01
CA PRO A 616 28.81 -17.20 11.47
C PRO A 616 28.33 -18.10 12.61
N LEU A 617 27.17 -18.75 12.46
CA LEU A 617 26.65 -19.68 13.46
C LEU A 617 27.55 -20.93 13.53
N VAL A 618 27.68 -21.57 14.70
CA VAL A 618 28.36 -22.88 14.84
C VAL A 618 27.38 -24.03 15.09
N ALA A 619 27.89 -25.26 15.11
CA ALA A 619 27.15 -26.46 15.52
C ALA A 619 26.86 -26.44 17.04
N TYR A 620 25.95 -25.57 17.47
CA TYR A 620 25.67 -25.32 18.89
C TYR A 620 25.03 -26.52 19.59
N ALA A 621 25.86 -27.29 20.30
CA ALA A 621 25.43 -28.25 21.29
C ALA A 621 25.54 -27.62 22.68
N ASN A 622 24.41 -27.20 23.27
CA ASN A 622 24.36 -26.63 24.61
C ASN A 622 25.07 -27.57 25.62
N PRO A 623 26.24 -27.19 26.16
CA PRO A 623 27.07 -28.11 26.94
C PRO A 623 26.74 -28.10 28.43
N GLY A 624 25.85 -27.21 28.88
CA GLY A 624 25.77 -26.78 30.28
C GLY A 624 26.91 -25.82 30.65
N PRO A 625 26.93 -25.31 31.89
CA PRO A 625 28.03 -24.49 32.38
C PRO A 625 29.26 -25.34 32.73
N GLN A 626 30.42 -24.70 32.84
CA GLN A 626 31.69 -25.33 33.28
C GLN A 626 32.04 -24.89 34.71
N PRO A 627 32.98 -25.58 35.40
CA PRO A 627 33.39 -25.20 36.75
C PRO A 627 34.00 -23.80 36.82
N ILE A 628 33.29 -22.87 37.45
CA ILE A 628 33.70 -21.47 37.56
C ILE A 628 34.94 -21.38 38.47
N PRO A 629 36.10 -20.86 38.00
CA PRO A 629 37.34 -20.88 38.77
C PRO A 629 37.21 -20.17 40.15
N PRO A 630 37.83 -20.68 41.23
CA PRO A 630 38.69 -21.85 41.33
C PRO A 630 37.94 -23.16 41.67
N ASN A 631 36.62 -23.19 41.52
CA ASN A 631 35.80 -24.36 41.86
C ASN A 631 36.08 -25.53 40.90
N GLN A 632 35.73 -26.74 41.32
CA GLN A 632 35.97 -27.99 40.57
C GLN A 632 34.69 -28.80 40.31
N LEU A 633 33.55 -28.20 40.62
CA LEU A 633 32.22 -28.75 40.38
C LEU A 633 31.52 -27.84 39.38
N ASP A 634 30.77 -28.43 38.46
CA ASP A 634 29.96 -27.69 37.51
C ASP A 634 28.84 -26.95 38.28
N PRO A 635 28.48 -25.71 37.93
CA PRO A 635 27.32 -25.04 38.51
C PRO A 635 26.05 -25.88 38.36
N THR A 636 25.15 -25.79 39.34
CA THR A 636 23.85 -26.48 39.26
C THR A 636 22.66 -25.53 39.24
N ASP A 637 21.54 -26.05 38.73
CA ASP A 637 20.21 -25.46 38.66
C ASP A 637 19.26 -26.26 39.59
N PRO A 638 19.22 -25.95 40.90
CA PRO A 638 18.35 -26.60 41.89
C PRO A 638 16.83 -26.51 41.68
N ASP A 639 16.30 -25.45 41.05
CA ASP A 639 14.85 -25.23 40.91
C ASP A 639 14.26 -25.52 39.51
N HIS A 640 15.14 -25.72 38.53
CA HIS A 640 14.89 -25.97 37.11
C HIS A 640 14.35 -24.76 36.30
N ASP A 641 14.63 -23.50 36.70
CA ASP A 641 14.33 -22.30 35.92
C ASP A 641 15.29 -22.06 34.72
N ARG A 642 16.42 -22.79 34.66
CA ARG A 642 17.55 -22.73 33.69
C ARG A 642 18.59 -21.64 33.93
N LEU A 643 18.44 -20.81 34.95
CA LEU A 643 19.58 -20.12 35.54
C LEU A 643 20.31 -21.09 36.47
N TYR A 644 21.58 -20.82 36.76
CA TYR A 644 22.42 -21.74 37.53
C TYR A 644 22.89 -21.05 38.82
N GLU A 645 22.02 -21.02 39.84
CA GLU A 645 22.23 -20.26 41.08
C GLU A 645 23.24 -20.89 42.06
N ASP A 646 23.54 -22.18 41.92
CA ASP A 646 24.61 -22.89 42.65
C ASP A 646 25.92 -22.83 41.84
N LEU A 647 26.45 -21.62 41.63
CA LEU A 647 27.72 -21.31 40.93
C LEU A 647 28.95 -22.05 41.49
N ASN A 648 28.93 -22.47 42.76
CA ASN A 648 30.00 -23.26 43.38
C ASN A 648 29.79 -24.78 43.32
N GLY A 649 28.63 -25.24 42.83
CA GLY A 649 28.32 -26.66 42.61
C GLY A 649 28.17 -27.49 43.87
N ASN A 650 27.85 -26.89 45.03
CA ASN A 650 27.68 -27.62 46.30
C ASN A 650 26.28 -28.24 46.46
N GLY A 651 25.38 -27.98 45.51
CA GLY A 651 23.99 -28.42 45.48
C GLY A 651 23.03 -27.48 46.19
N LYS A 652 23.43 -26.22 46.42
CA LYS A 652 22.62 -25.18 47.08
C LYS A 652 23.10 -23.77 46.72
N LEU A 653 22.16 -22.88 46.44
CA LEU A 653 22.36 -21.45 46.57
C LEU A 653 22.73 -21.08 48.02
N ASP A 654 23.93 -20.58 48.23
CA ASP A 654 24.35 -19.90 49.46
C ASP A 654 25.24 -18.66 49.18
N PHE A 655 25.81 -18.06 50.24
CA PHE A 655 26.62 -16.84 50.09
C PHE A 655 27.95 -17.09 49.33
N GLY A 656 28.38 -18.36 49.22
CA GLY A 656 29.48 -18.80 48.38
C GLY A 656 29.24 -18.57 46.90
N ASP A 657 27.99 -18.61 46.42
CA ASP A 657 27.63 -18.41 45.01
C ASP A 657 27.69 -16.93 44.63
N VAL A 658 27.08 -16.07 45.44
CA VAL A 658 27.21 -14.60 45.30
C VAL A 658 28.68 -14.17 45.36
N THR A 659 29.47 -14.81 46.22
CA THR A 659 30.91 -14.57 46.31
C THR A 659 31.66 -15.11 45.08
N THR A 660 31.29 -16.27 44.55
CA THR A 660 31.88 -16.83 43.31
C THR A 660 31.58 -15.92 42.14
N PHE A 661 30.32 -15.49 41.98
CA PHE A 661 29.88 -14.62 40.89
C PHE A 661 30.64 -13.29 40.91
N PHE A 662 30.61 -12.58 42.04
CA PHE A 662 31.25 -11.27 42.15
C PHE A 662 32.75 -11.28 41.85
N ASN A 663 33.45 -12.37 42.17
CA ASN A 663 34.88 -12.52 41.90
C ASN A 663 35.20 -12.99 40.46
N GLN A 664 34.20 -13.43 39.68
CA GLN A 664 34.38 -14.05 38.37
C GLN A 664 33.44 -13.51 37.28
N MET A 665 32.78 -12.36 37.48
CA MET A 665 31.88 -11.74 36.49
C MET A 665 32.54 -11.65 35.10
N ASP A 666 33.77 -11.12 35.05
CA ASP A 666 34.57 -11.02 33.82
C ASP A 666 34.81 -12.40 33.16
N TRP A 667 35.12 -13.43 33.95
CA TRP A 667 35.35 -14.78 33.42
C TRP A 667 34.06 -15.41 32.89
N ILE A 668 32.95 -15.27 33.61
CA ILE A 668 31.63 -15.76 33.22
C ILE A 668 31.18 -15.06 31.93
N ALA A 669 31.36 -13.74 31.81
CA ALA A 669 31.06 -12.97 30.61
C ALA A 669 31.86 -13.41 29.37
N ASP A 670 33.14 -13.78 29.56
CA ASP A 670 34.04 -14.18 28.48
C ASP A 670 33.94 -15.68 28.09
N HIS A 671 33.41 -16.55 28.97
CA HIS A 671 33.51 -18.01 28.80
C HIS A 671 32.18 -18.78 28.89
N GLU A 672 31.13 -18.23 29.49
CA GLU A 672 29.84 -18.89 29.71
C GLU A 672 28.70 -18.26 28.87
N PRO A 673 27.68 -19.04 28.46
CA PRO A 673 26.49 -18.45 27.83
C PRO A 673 25.74 -17.56 28.84
N VAL A 674 25.77 -16.24 28.63
CA VAL A 674 25.20 -15.19 29.50
C VAL A 674 23.81 -15.54 30.06
N GLN A 675 22.94 -16.09 29.21
CA GLN A 675 21.58 -16.54 29.54
C GLN A 675 21.45 -17.54 30.72
N LEU A 676 22.54 -18.18 31.15
CA LEU A 676 22.55 -19.10 32.31
C LEU A 676 22.81 -18.36 33.64
N PHE A 677 23.26 -17.10 33.57
CA PHE A 677 23.70 -16.30 34.72
C PHE A 677 23.15 -14.85 34.70
N ASP A 678 22.31 -14.48 33.72
CA ASP A 678 21.55 -13.23 33.65
C ASP A 678 20.31 -13.30 34.57
N PHE A 679 20.54 -13.23 35.89
CA PHE A 679 19.47 -13.27 36.89
C PHE A 679 18.62 -12.00 36.92
N ASN A 680 19.09 -10.89 36.32
CA ASN A 680 18.37 -9.61 36.28
C ASN A 680 17.58 -9.37 34.97
N GLY A 681 17.89 -10.09 33.90
CA GLY A 681 17.20 -10.06 32.60
C GLY A 681 17.67 -8.95 31.66
N ASN A 682 18.88 -8.42 31.84
CA ASN A 682 19.41 -7.31 31.03
C ASN A 682 20.34 -7.76 29.88
N GLN A 683 20.54 -9.07 29.72
CA GLN A 683 21.32 -9.72 28.65
C GLN A 683 22.83 -9.41 28.70
N GLN A 684 23.33 -9.03 29.87
CA GLN A 684 24.75 -8.84 30.18
C GLN A 684 25.08 -9.60 31.48
N ILE A 685 26.37 -9.62 31.84
CA ILE A 685 26.81 -10.12 33.15
C ILE A 685 27.34 -8.93 33.93
N ASP A 686 26.57 -8.44 34.89
CA ASP A 686 26.96 -7.28 35.69
C ASP A 686 26.57 -7.36 37.18
N PHE A 687 26.79 -6.27 37.92
CA PHE A 687 26.53 -6.21 39.36
C PHE A 687 25.03 -6.32 39.71
N GLY A 688 24.14 -6.07 38.74
CA GLY A 688 22.71 -6.33 38.82
C GLY A 688 22.40 -7.82 39.01
N ASP A 689 23.14 -8.71 38.35
CA ASP A 689 22.97 -10.16 38.49
C ASP A 689 23.46 -10.66 39.86
N VAL A 690 24.60 -10.15 40.32
CA VAL A 690 25.09 -10.40 41.68
C VAL A 690 24.08 -9.92 42.73
N ALA A 691 23.44 -8.77 42.52
CA ALA A 691 22.40 -8.23 43.40
C ALA A 691 21.08 -9.02 43.31
N ALA A 692 20.71 -9.50 42.13
CA ALA A 692 19.52 -10.34 41.91
C ALA A 692 19.69 -11.72 42.55
N LEU A 693 20.83 -12.38 42.34
CA LEU A 693 21.21 -13.64 42.98
C LEU A 693 21.25 -13.50 44.51
N PHE A 694 21.87 -12.44 45.04
CA PHE A 694 21.86 -12.15 46.48
C PHE A 694 20.44 -11.93 47.03
N SER A 695 19.50 -11.50 46.19
CA SER A 695 18.08 -11.33 46.56
C SER A 695 17.25 -12.62 46.46
N ARG A 696 17.83 -13.74 46.00
CA ARG A 696 17.24 -15.09 46.02
C ARG A 696 17.59 -15.89 47.30
N LEU A 697 18.44 -15.37 48.19
CA LEU A 697 18.88 -15.96 49.48
C LEU A 697 17.87 -15.77 50.64
#